data_AF-A0A0D2LAP8-F1
#
_entry.id   AF-A0A0D2LAP8-F1
#
_cell.length_a   1.000
_cell.length_b   1.000
_cell.length_c   1.000
_cell.angle_alpha   90.00
_cell.angle_beta   90.00
_cell.angle_gamma   90.00
#
_symmetry.space_group_name_H-M   'P 1'
#
loop_
_entity.id
_entity.type
_entity.pdbx_description
1 polymer ?
#
loop_
_entity_poly.entity_id
_entity_poly.type
_entity_poly.pdbx_seq_one_letter_code
_entity_poly.pdbx_strand_id
1 'polypeptide(L)'
;MKPQAERPNCNDCIEDNDSDWDLPEGDLSTLNLSYEEPVITACGYSSRGANGGANANIISVSTTSLGKRKETCPSSVCNEQSFITDKRARLSNEGQHNFKLNDPNVPHIIAHCPGVHLHMDAMKLPYGVLFELARLITIGRLQYKDITKEKLEILSMQGNNDTAVPLISQVFQRDGSASDSPLSVVNKYFADEFAATYPWKELDREEAALLRGPYEGLGNNPNEPDWYGGKVEFRGRLKSAGKGKPYEIVLDSCALGPSSRFSRRFGSSSFMRIKIPLNMFHETNNNLNLFFKKPFIIWGKVFRACYAKDDNIFLYWTNELYPFGSPTIPGRLSFEEFIEWHNPIQNNSLQLMTKWSTRTTLGFSNSVPGPRVRQHLIHEINDIISDVGSEMTDGCGLVTKSVTRALLDQFSLSFMPTAFQFRLGGCKGMLIFRNDENPELQDNEHCAWVRPSQVKIRYPLGVHDPAMLTFDILRTSRLTSPSKVSSEIIINLADNGVPRTIFGNLLERSIRDMFEALTTWQGPDAMFNLWMNVERHGGVLCGRRAREAVGEARARGYTNRSPEDTELDDNADEDAMDDFNFGSAPRSVAWWADQISGCPSSLEETVMVLLDSGFRPQECPILREKLRKVVSYKIDNKTQNLRFELKHSCTAFAVPDPYNVLGPNEIQIKSSRRNLQAEDGLLTDIITGDVLIARNPCKLPSDIRKVKAVDHPLLRNYLDVIVFSVQGHRRLIDFLAGGDYDGDIVLALWAANIVSSFKNADEKYSLDPVGLDLAFARDTETGSSFLARIKGAEPEVRIHAMQTYLLGALVDPSLIGKYSAMHTNAIYQLGLGHPRTHKLAAKFARVLDSSKNGYRIKPETILADTKQYYHPRGPHWQAASKEKKKKSPKPRFDTSNEAYLQRDHTSPYVKGIFIMDHLREVANRERERLLIEVDKVFAPLLNEPDPALIAPWEAAVRWAKMPTNNKESAKSKDKALCRIALHVQAMYRRNKGIFARTTRREPSNAMDSSNKSGPEFTHLAIEVRQDELRALSKAFASEPLLEDVPDIPDQETLDRWRASYAYKYDAEQNFKDGEQGWSRFPWNVALRELCAIKARSIGPYKVVSNSFYERFKLVNR
;
A
#
# COMPACT_ATOMS: atom_id res chain seq x y z
N MET A 1 60.98 30.37 -8.20
CA MET A 1 62.41 30.16 -8.53
C MET A 1 63.01 29.19 -7.51
N LYS A 2 64.15 28.57 -7.82
CA LYS A 2 64.97 27.67 -6.95
C LYS A 2 65.77 28.46 -5.88
N PRO A 3 66.58 27.87 -4.97
CA PRO A 3 67.04 26.47 -4.78
C PRO A 3 66.72 25.87 -3.38
N GLN A 4 66.98 24.62 -2.96
CA GLN A 4 67.87 23.49 -3.33
C GLN A 4 69.29 23.48 -2.68
N ALA A 5 69.54 22.61 -1.68
CA ALA A 5 70.84 22.23 -1.11
C ALA A 5 70.73 20.89 -0.32
N GLU A 6 71.85 20.18 -0.04
CA GLU A 6 71.87 18.80 0.49
C GLU A 6 72.98 18.52 1.53
N ARG A 7 72.63 17.82 2.65
CA ARG A 7 73.48 16.88 3.45
C ARG A 7 74.82 17.43 4.04
N PRO A 8 75.69 16.64 4.74
CA PRO A 8 75.57 15.30 5.37
C PRO A 8 75.95 15.23 6.88
N ASN A 9 75.91 14.00 7.46
CA ASN A 9 76.63 13.51 8.67
C ASN A 9 76.27 14.07 10.07
N CYS A 10 76.60 13.40 11.19
CA CYS A 10 76.48 11.98 11.62
C CYS A 10 77.02 11.85 13.08
N ASN A 11 76.50 10.87 13.85
CA ASN A 11 77.06 10.36 15.13
C ASN A 11 77.06 11.35 16.33
N ASP A 12 76.94 10.94 17.61
CA ASP A 12 77.05 9.63 18.31
C ASP A 12 76.04 9.50 19.49
N CYS A 13 75.72 8.25 19.91
CA CYS A 13 75.46 7.77 21.29
C CYS A 13 74.33 8.39 22.17
N ILE A 14 73.66 7.68 23.11
CA ILE A 14 73.75 6.29 23.62
C ILE A 14 72.42 5.87 24.32
N GLU A 15 72.09 4.56 24.31
CA GLU A 15 71.18 3.79 25.23
C GLU A 15 69.69 4.25 25.43
N ASP A 16 68.68 3.38 25.62
CA ASP A 16 68.70 1.92 25.89
C ASP A 16 67.37 1.17 25.57
N ASN A 17 67.41 -0.17 25.58
CA ASN A 17 66.33 -1.19 25.60
C ASN A 17 65.48 -1.45 24.33
N ASP A 18 65.91 -2.45 23.54
CA ASP A 18 65.27 -3.78 23.36
C ASP A 18 63.73 -3.94 23.50
N SER A 19 63.05 -4.77 22.67
CA SER A 19 63.52 -5.63 21.56
C SER A 19 62.38 -5.83 20.54
N ASP A 20 62.68 -5.73 19.24
CA ASP A 20 61.68 -5.83 18.17
C ASP A 20 61.50 -7.27 17.63
N TRP A 21 60.43 -7.50 16.85
CA TRP A 21 60.00 -8.84 16.44
C TRP A 21 60.60 -9.32 15.11
N ASP A 22 61.19 -10.51 15.11
CA ASP A 22 61.46 -11.27 13.89
C ASP A 22 60.16 -11.71 13.20
N LEU A 23 60.15 -11.62 11.87
CA LEU A 23 59.07 -12.13 11.01
C LEU A 23 59.26 -13.61 10.68
N PRO A 24 58.23 -14.45 10.89
CA PRO A 24 58.03 -15.67 10.11
C PRO A 24 56.82 -15.55 9.17
N GLU A 25 56.93 -16.11 7.97
CA GLU A 25 55.78 -16.27 7.06
C GLU A 25 54.78 -17.27 7.67
N GLY A 26 53.60 -16.77 8.08
CA GLY A 26 52.58 -17.54 8.79
C GLY A 26 51.55 -18.17 7.86
N ASP A 27 51.49 -19.51 7.83
CA ASP A 27 50.54 -20.30 7.06
C ASP A 27 49.07 -20.00 7.43
N LEU A 28 48.23 -19.70 6.43
CA LEU A 28 46.81 -19.37 6.57
C LEU A 28 45.87 -20.59 6.74
N SER A 29 46.41 -21.80 6.97
CA SER A 29 45.65 -23.07 6.92
C SER A 29 45.25 -23.71 8.27
N THR A 30 45.22 -22.99 9.40
CA THR A 30 44.72 -23.53 10.69
C THR A 30 43.72 -22.66 11.44
N LEU A 31 42.43 -22.73 11.05
CA LEU A 31 41.31 -22.34 11.92
C LEU A 31 40.09 -23.28 11.79
N ASN A 32 40.37 -24.59 11.78
CA ASN A 32 39.34 -25.64 11.83
C ASN A 32 38.66 -25.70 13.21
N LEU A 33 37.60 -24.91 13.38
CA LEU A 33 36.64 -25.12 14.47
C LEU A 33 35.77 -26.34 14.17
N SER A 34 36.22 -27.50 14.63
CA SER A 34 35.48 -28.77 14.55
C SER A 34 34.16 -28.68 15.31
N TYR A 35 33.04 -28.73 14.59
CA TYR A 35 31.70 -28.94 15.15
C TYR A 35 31.14 -30.24 14.57
N GLU A 36 30.88 -31.22 15.44
CA GLU A 36 30.21 -32.46 15.06
C GLU A 36 28.70 -32.22 14.88
N GLU A 37 28.12 -32.72 13.80
CA GLU A 37 26.66 -32.82 13.69
C GLU A 37 26.16 -33.99 14.55
N PRO A 38 25.14 -33.79 15.41
CA PRO A 38 24.53 -34.88 16.15
C PRO A 38 23.71 -35.76 15.20
N VAL A 39 24.35 -36.83 14.70
CA VAL A 39 23.69 -37.89 13.93
C VAL A 39 22.55 -38.48 14.76
N ILE A 40 21.31 -38.38 14.25
CA ILE A 40 20.13 -38.92 14.92
C ILE A 40 20.11 -40.45 14.74
N THR A 41 20.83 -41.16 15.61
CA THR A 41 20.73 -42.61 15.75
C THR A 41 19.48 -43.00 16.54
N ALA A 42 18.72 -43.96 16.02
CA ALA A 42 17.51 -44.45 16.67
C ALA A 42 17.82 -45.52 17.72
N CYS A 43 17.33 -45.34 18.95
CA CYS A 43 17.03 -46.45 19.83
C CYS A 43 15.82 -47.21 19.24
N GLY A 44 15.76 -48.55 19.13
CA GLY A 44 16.75 -49.57 19.47
C GLY A 44 16.21 -50.55 20.52
N TYR A 45 16.08 -51.83 20.17
CA TYR A 45 15.98 -52.96 21.12
C TYR A 45 16.24 -54.32 20.43
N SER A 46 17.11 -55.14 21.06
CA SER A 46 17.20 -56.63 21.08
C SER A 46 16.72 -57.52 19.91
N SER A 47 17.35 -58.66 19.58
CA SER A 47 18.65 -59.26 19.97
C SER A 47 18.82 -60.65 19.29
N ARG A 48 20.07 -61.11 19.05
CA ARG A 48 20.46 -62.46 18.55
C ARG A 48 20.04 -62.74 17.08
N GLY A 49 20.82 -63.44 16.25
CA GLY A 49 22.19 -63.94 16.39
C GLY A 49 22.58 -64.92 15.25
N ALA A 50 23.87 -65.29 15.19
CA ALA A 50 24.50 -66.33 14.34
C ALA A 50 24.79 -66.05 12.83
N ASN A 51 26.10 -66.09 12.53
CA ASN A 51 26.79 -66.72 11.38
C ASN A 51 26.44 -66.39 9.91
N GLY A 52 27.41 -65.74 9.24
CA GLY A 52 28.18 -66.38 8.16
C GLY A 52 27.96 -65.92 6.70
N GLY A 53 29.02 -66.03 5.89
CA GLY A 53 28.97 -65.96 4.41
C GLY A 53 29.64 -64.72 3.79
N ALA A 54 30.51 -64.95 2.80
CA ALA A 54 31.27 -63.90 2.09
C ALA A 54 30.82 -63.72 0.62
N ASN A 55 31.47 -62.77 -0.07
CA ASN A 55 31.58 -62.61 -1.54
C ASN A 55 30.43 -61.95 -2.34
N ALA A 56 30.67 -60.67 -2.70
CA ALA A 56 30.93 -60.17 -4.06
C ALA A 56 29.95 -60.34 -5.25
N ASN A 57 29.91 -59.26 -6.05
CA ASN A 57 29.67 -59.15 -7.49
C ASN A 57 28.23 -59.16 -8.10
N ILE A 58 27.79 -57.95 -8.49
CA ILE A 58 27.55 -57.50 -9.89
C ILE A 58 26.35 -58.07 -10.72
N ILE A 59 25.68 -57.15 -11.45
CA ILE A 59 24.76 -57.33 -12.62
C ILE A 59 23.26 -57.70 -12.38
N SER A 60 22.45 -56.63 -12.32
CA SER A 60 21.21 -56.30 -13.09
C SER A 60 20.03 -57.27 -13.36
N VAL A 61 18.92 -56.63 -13.80
CA VAL A 61 17.63 -57.17 -14.31
C VAL A 61 16.62 -57.60 -13.23
N SER A 62 15.34 -57.54 -13.60
CA SER A 62 14.18 -57.39 -12.72
C SER A 62 13.29 -58.63 -12.62
N THR A 63 12.26 -58.51 -11.77
CA THR A 63 10.98 -59.23 -11.80
C THR A 63 10.98 -60.75 -11.63
N THR A 64 10.46 -61.21 -10.48
CA THR A 64 9.46 -62.29 -10.46
C THR A 64 8.62 -62.22 -9.18
N SER A 65 7.36 -62.67 -9.24
CA SER A 65 6.45 -62.74 -8.09
C SER A 65 5.68 -64.07 -8.07
N LEU A 66 5.64 -64.71 -6.91
CA LEU A 66 4.88 -65.94 -6.59
C LEU A 66 4.54 -65.90 -5.08
N GLY A 67 3.39 -66.39 -4.60
CA GLY A 67 2.22 -66.95 -5.28
C GLY A 67 1.46 -67.96 -4.39
N LYS A 68 0.20 -68.30 -4.75
CA LYS A 68 -0.77 -69.19 -4.02
C LYS A 68 -1.46 -68.49 -2.83
N ARG A 69 -2.74 -68.70 -2.52
CA ARG A 69 -3.87 -69.56 -2.99
C ARG A 69 -5.13 -68.65 -3.01
N LYS A 70 -6.28 -68.87 -3.68
CA LYS A 70 -6.96 -69.87 -4.55
C LYS A 70 -7.84 -69.03 -5.53
N GLU A 71 -8.50 -69.45 -6.62
CA GLU A 71 -8.56 -70.57 -7.61
C GLU A 71 -9.42 -69.98 -8.78
N THR A 72 -9.80 -70.61 -9.91
CA THR A 72 -9.83 -72.03 -10.35
C THR A 72 -9.37 -72.12 -11.83
N CYS A 73 -9.96 -73.01 -12.66
CA CYS A 73 -9.66 -73.26 -14.09
C CYS A 73 -10.95 -73.72 -14.82
N PRO A 74 -10.97 -73.96 -16.16
CA PRO A 74 -9.97 -73.71 -17.23
C PRO A 74 -10.40 -72.47 -18.08
N SER A 75 -10.34 -72.29 -19.42
CA SER A 75 -9.97 -73.08 -20.64
C SER A 75 -9.79 -72.09 -21.83
N SER A 76 -9.20 -72.39 -23.01
CA SER A 76 -8.21 -73.41 -23.44
C SER A 76 -7.86 -73.24 -24.95
N VAL A 77 -6.61 -73.52 -25.35
CA VAL A 77 -6.14 -73.96 -26.69
C VAL A 77 -6.10 -72.95 -27.89
N CYS A 78 -4.86 -72.58 -28.23
CA CYS A 78 -4.17 -72.53 -29.54
C CYS A 78 -4.62 -71.71 -30.79
N ASN A 79 -3.62 -70.97 -31.29
CA ASN A 79 -3.09 -70.81 -32.67
C ASN A 79 -3.80 -70.06 -33.83
N GLU A 80 -2.92 -69.28 -34.48
CA GLU A 80 -2.74 -69.07 -35.94
C GLU A 80 -3.58 -68.07 -36.76
N GLN A 81 -2.83 -67.11 -37.32
CA GLN A 81 -2.87 -66.56 -38.69
C GLN A 81 -4.23 -66.35 -39.39
N SER A 82 -4.61 -65.08 -39.55
CA SER A 82 -4.94 -64.52 -40.89
C SER A 82 -5.06 -62.99 -40.85
N PHE A 83 -4.94 -62.36 -42.02
CA PHE A 83 -5.24 -60.93 -42.22
C PHE A 83 -6.75 -60.67 -42.10
N ILE A 84 -7.15 -59.51 -41.55
CA ILE A 84 -8.35 -58.78 -41.98
C ILE A 84 -8.32 -57.31 -41.48
N THR A 85 -9.16 -56.48 -42.09
CA THR A 85 -9.16 -55.01 -42.01
C THR A 85 -9.91 -54.39 -40.82
N ASP A 86 -9.60 -53.12 -40.57
CA ASP A 86 -10.42 -52.06 -39.95
C ASP A 86 -11.34 -52.37 -38.75
N LYS A 87 -11.01 -51.74 -37.60
CA LYS A 87 -11.98 -50.91 -36.87
C LYS A 87 -11.33 -49.90 -35.94
N ARG A 88 -11.80 -48.64 -36.01
CA ARG A 88 -11.39 -47.53 -35.14
C ARG A 88 -11.73 -47.78 -33.67
N ALA A 89 -10.74 -47.70 -32.78
CA ALA A 89 -10.96 -47.36 -31.37
C ALA A 89 -10.92 -45.83 -31.20
N ARG A 90 -11.92 -45.24 -30.53
CA ARG A 90 -11.96 -43.80 -30.23
C ARG A 90 -11.14 -43.50 -28.97
N LEU A 91 -10.05 -42.76 -29.11
CA LEU A 91 -9.46 -42.03 -27.98
C LEU A 91 -10.41 -40.90 -27.55
N SER A 92 -10.51 -40.62 -26.25
CA SER A 92 -11.42 -39.62 -25.69
C SER A 92 -10.86 -38.20 -25.81
N ASN A 93 -11.69 -37.26 -26.28
CA ASN A 93 -11.29 -35.88 -26.61
C ASN A 93 -10.71 -35.07 -25.44
N GLU A 94 -10.97 -35.45 -24.19
CA GLU A 94 -10.62 -34.68 -22.99
C GLU A 94 -9.10 -34.50 -22.83
N GLY A 95 -8.31 -35.50 -23.22
CA GLY A 95 -6.84 -35.44 -23.12
C GLY A 95 -6.21 -34.37 -24.03
N GLN A 96 -6.75 -34.17 -25.24
CA GLN A 96 -6.24 -33.15 -26.16
C GLN A 96 -6.72 -31.73 -25.83
N HIS A 97 -7.87 -31.60 -25.16
CA HIS A 97 -8.45 -30.29 -24.85
C HIS A 97 -7.63 -29.51 -23.79
N ASN A 98 -7.06 -30.21 -22.81
CA ASN A 98 -6.25 -29.59 -21.75
C ASN A 98 -4.89 -29.07 -22.25
N PHE A 99 -4.28 -29.70 -23.25
CA PHE A 99 -2.99 -29.24 -23.79
C PHE A 99 -3.09 -27.87 -24.48
N LYS A 100 -4.17 -27.60 -25.23
CA LYS A 100 -4.36 -26.31 -25.92
C LYS A 100 -4.67 -25.12 -24.99
N LEU A 101 -5.18 -25.36 -23.79
CA LEU A 101 -5.52 -24.27 -22.86
C LEU A 101 -4.27 -23.56 -22.31
N ASN A 102 -3.19 -24.31 -22.08
CA ASN A 102 -1.95 -23.82 -21.47
C ASN A 102 -0.87 -23.35 -22.48
N ASP A 103 -1.14 -23.42 -23.78
CA ASP A 103 -0.22 -22.95 -24.82
C ASP A 103 -0.05 -21.41 -24.75
N PRO A 104 1.16 -20.86 -24.48
CA PRO A 104 1.35 -19.42 -24.37
C PRO A 104 1.16 -18.68 -25.70
N ASN A 105 1.31 -19.36 -26.85
CA ASN A 105 1.14 -18.74 -28.17
C ASN A 105 -0.35 -18.51 -28.52
N VAL A 106 -1.29 -19.15 -27.79
CA VAL A 106 -2.73 -19.00 -28.03
C VAL A 106 -3.28 -17.79 -27.26
N PRO A 107 -3.77 -16.74 -27.95
CA PRO A 107 -4.19 -15.48 -27.33
C PRO A 107 -5.42 -15.66 -26.42
N HIS A 108 -5.44 -14.89 -25.33
CA HIS A 108 -6.60 -14.77 -24.45
C HIS A 108 -7.48 -13.60 -24.89
N ILE A 109 -8.67 -13.89 -25.39
CA ILE A 109 -9.66 -12.86 -25.75
C ILE A 109 -10.32 -12.33 -24.48
N ILE A 110 -10.08 -11.06 -24.15
CA ILE A 110 -10.79 -10.38 -23.06
C ILE A 110 -12.13 -9.85 -23.59
N ALA A 111 -12.10 -9.11 -24.71
CA ALA A 111 -13.29 -8.67 -25.43
C ALA A 111 -12.99 -8.45 -26.92
N HIS A 112 -13.51 -9.30 -27.80
CA HIS A 112 -13.42 -9.11 -29.26
C HIS A 112 -14.46 -9.97 -29.98
N CYS A 113 -15.11 -9.39 -30.99
CA CYS A 113 -15.95 -10.09 -31.96
C CYS A 113 -15.74 -9.42 -33.32
N PRO A 114 -15.31 -10.13 -34.38
CA PRO A 114 -14.92 -9.51 -35.66
C PRO A 114 -15.99 -8.60 -36.26
N GLY A 115 -17.26 -9.02 -36.30
CA GLY A 115 -18.35 -8.22 -36.87
C GLY A 115 -18.61 -6.92 -36.09
N VAL A 116 -18.56 -6.98 -34.75
CA VAL A 116 -18.74 -5.80 -33.89
C VAL A 116 -17.54 -4.85 -34.02
N HIS A 117 -16.33 -5.39 -34.02
CA HIS A 117 -15.08 -4.64 -34.15
C HIS A 117 -14.99 -3.87 -35.47
N LEU A 118 -15.40 -4.48 -36.59
CA LEU A 118 -15.46 -3.80 -37.90
C LEU A 118 -16.37 -2.55 -37.88
N HIS A 119 -17.47 -2.58 -37.13
CA HIS A 119 -18.32 -1.40 -36.95
C HIS A 119 -17.69 -0.35 -36.02
N MET A 120 -17.06 -0.77 -34.92
CA MET A 120 -16.37 0.13 -33.98
C MET A 120 -15.23 0.91 -34.63
N ASP A 121 -14.40 0.22 -35.43
CA ASP A 121 -13.24 0.80 -36.08
C ASP A 121 -13.64 1.73 -37.23
N ALA A 122 -14.70 1.38 -37.99
CA ALA A 122 -15.25 2.26 -39.03
C ALA A 122 -15.79 3.59 -38.46
N MET A 123 -16.27 3.58 -37.22
CA MET A 123 -16.78 4.76 -36.49
C MET A 123 -15.71 5.50 -35.67
N LYS A 124 -14.50 4.94 -35.54
CA LYS A 124 -13.39 5.52 -34.76
C LYS A 124 -13.78 5.89 -33.32
N LEU A 125 -14.50 5.00 -32.63
CA LEU A 125 -15.00 5.26 -31.27
C LEU A 125 -13.85 5.57 -30.27
N PRO A 126 -14.04 6.53 -29.34
CA PRO A 126 -13.06 6.85 -28.29
C PRO A 126 -12.67 5.64 -27.42
N TYR A 127 -11.44 5.60 -26.92
CA TYR A 127 -10.91 4.39 -26.28
C TYR A 127 -11.65 4.01 -24.98
N GLY A 128 -12.11 4.98 -24.20
CA GLY A 128 -12.94 4.76 -23.01
C GLY A 128 -14.28 4.09 -23.34
N VAL A 129 -14.88 4.38 -24.50
CA VAL A 129 -16.08 3.69 -24.99
C VAL A 129 -15.78 2.23 -25.29
N LEU A 130 -14.66 1.96 -25.99
CA LEU A 130 -14.22 0.59 -26.28
C LEU A 130 -13.94 -0.19 -24.98
N PHE A 131 -13.27 0.43 -24.00
CA PHE A 131 -12.96 -0.18 -22.72
C PHE A 131 -14.22 -0.45 -21.88
N GLU A 132 -15.17 0.50 -21.79
CA GLU A 132 -16.41 0.30 -21.03
C GLU A 132 -17.30 -0.79 -21.66
N LEU A 133 -17.39 -0.85 -22.99
CA LEU A 133 -18.10 -1.94 -23.68
C LEU A 133 -17.42 -3.30 -23.44
N ALA A 134 -16.08 -3.37 -23.46
CA ALA A 134 -15.34 -4.57 -23.06
C ALA A 134 -15.63 -4.95 -21.59
N ARG A 135 -15.65 -3.96 -20.70
CA ARG A 135 -15.94 -4.15 -19.27
C ARG A 135 -17.31 -4.76 -19.06
N LEU A 136 -18.36 -4.15 -19.62
CA LEU A 136 -19.74 -4.62 -19.54
C LEU A 136 -19.92 -6.06 -20.07
N ILE A 137 -19.15 -6.47 -21.08
CA ILE A 137 -19.09 -7.87 -21.56
C ILE A 137 -18.44 -8.77 -20.51
N THR A 138 -17.24 -8.44 -20.00
CA THR A 138 -16.53 -9.30 -19.02
C THR A 138 -17.27 -9.47 -17.68
N ILE A 139 -18.10 -8.50 -17.26
CA ILE A 139 -19.00 -8.62 -16.10
C ILE A 139 -20.37 -9.22 -16.44
N GLY A 140 -20.59 -9.65 -17.69
CA GLY A 140 -21.82 -10.33 -18.15
C GLY A 140 -23.07 -9.44 -18.27
N ARG A 141 -22.94 -8.11 -18.17
CA ARG A 141 -24.07 -7.16 -18.32
C ARG A 141 -24.45 -6.90 -19.78
N LEU A 142 -23.50 -7.05 -20.70
CA LEU A 142 -23.68 -6.86 -22.14
C LEU A 142 -23.29 -8.13 -22.89
N GLN A 143 -23.90 -8.37 -24.05
CA GLN A 143 -23.57 -9.48 -24.96
C GLN A 143 -23.24 -8.92 -26.34
N TYR A 144 -22.34 -9.55 -27.10
CA TYR A 144 -21.93 -9.06 -28.43
C TYR A 144 -23.11 -8.83 -29.39
N LYS A 145 -24.15 -9.68 -29.32
CA LYS A 145 -25.38 -9.55 -30.13
C LYS A 145 -26.25 -8.33 -29.77
N ASP A 146 -26.06 -7.74 -28.58
CA ASP A 146 -26.82 -6.58 -28.13
C ASP A 146 -26.18 -5.27 -28.67
N ILE A 147 -24.99 -5.37 -29.27
CA ILE A 147 -24.21 -4.29 -29.90
C ILE A 147 -24.46 -4.27 -31.40
N THR A 148 -25.39 -3.41 -31.82
CA THR A 148 -25.76 -3.19 -33.22
C THR A 148 -25.09 -1.92 -33.77
N LYS A 149 -25.06 -1.77 -35.10
CA LYS A 149 -24.42 -0.63 -35.78
C LYS A 149 -25.02 0.71 -35.36
N GLU A 150 -26.34 0.77 -35.28
CA GLU A 150 -27.13 1.97 -34.97
C GLU A 150 -26.85 2.47 -33.54
N LYS A 151 -26.63 1.52 -32.61
CA LYS A 151 -26.25 1.84 -31.22
C LYS A 151 -24.83 2.41 -31.11
N LEU A 152 -23.90 1.93 -31.94
CA LEU A 152 -22.55 2.48 -31.99
C LEU A 152 -22.53 3.86 -32.66
N GLU A 153 -23.40 4.11 -33.65
CA GLU A 153 -23.54 5.43 -34.28
C GLU A 153 -24.00 6.50 -33.28
N ILE A 154 -24.97 6.19 -32.42
CA ILE A 154 -25.42 7.11 -31.35
C ILE A 154 -24.26 7.55 -30.43
N LEU A 155 -23.33 6.64 -30.12
CA LEU A 155 -22.14 6.94 -29.31
C LEU A 155 -21.07 7.68 -30.13
N SER A 156 -20.90 7.33 -31.41
CA SER A 156 -19.97 7.99 -32.33
C SER A 156 -20.29 9.47 -32.53
N MET A 157 -21.58 9.84 -32.54
CA MET A 157 -22.02 11.24 -32.69
C MET A 157 -21.62 12.16 -31.53
N GLN A 158 -21.17 11.61 -30.40
CA GLN A 158 -20.85 12.38 -29.19
C GLN A 158 -19.40 12.91 -29.18
N GLY A 159 -18.52 12.32 -30.02
CA GLY A 159 -17.18 12.81 -30.33
C GLY A 159 -16.06 12.53 -29.32
N ASN A 160 -16.34 12.42 -28.02
CA ASN A 160 -15.30 12.24 -26.99
C ASN A 160 -15.71 11.26 -25.87
N ASN A 161 -14.80 10.93 -24.96
CA ASN A 161 -15.04 9.96 -23.89
C ASN A 161 -16.02 10.51 -22.82
N ASP A 162 -15.88 11.78 -22.44
CA ASP A 162 -16.69 12.47 -21.41
C ASP A 162 -18.20 12.47 -21.75
N THR A 163 -18.56 12.68 -23.02
CA THR A 163 -19.96 12.64 -23.48
C THR A 163 -20.41 11.22 -23.82
N ALA A 164 -19.59 10.41 -24.49
CA ALA A 164 -20.02 9.11 -25.00
C ALA A 164 -20.15 8.03 -23.91
N VAL A 165 -19.22 7.96 -22.96
CA VAL A 165 -19.20 6.84 -21.99
C VAL A 165 -20.42 6.83 -21.06
N PRO A 166 -20.89 7.96 -20.48
CA PRO A 166 -22.12 7.98 -19.69
C PRO A 166 -23.36 7.50 -20.48
N LEU A 167 -23.43 7.78 -21.79
CA LEU A 167 -24.56 7.41 -22.64
C LEU A 167 -24.63 5.91 -22.96
N ILE A 168 -23.55 5.14 -22.80
CA ILE A 168 -23.56 3.66 -22.90
C ILE A 168 -24.63 3.07 -21.97
N SER A 169 -24.79 3.63 -20.78
CA SER A 169 -25.82 3.19 -19.82
C SER A 169 -27.25 3.31 -20.36
N GLN A 170 -27.51 4.28 -21.25
CA GLN A 170 -28.83 4.56 -21.83
C GLN A 170 -29.04 3.75 -23.11
N VAL A 171 -28.03 3.70 -23.99
CA VAL A 171 -28.07 2.97 -25.27
C VAL A 171 -28.16 1.44 -25.09
N PHE A 172 -27.67 0.91 -23.97
CA PHE A 172 -27.66 -0.52 -23.65
C PHE A 172 -28.51 -0.91 -22.44
N GLN A 173 -29.37 -0.03 -21.95
CA GLN A 173 -30.40 -0.39 -20.96
C GLN A 173 -31.35 -1.45 -21.54
N ARG A 174 -31.79 -2.38 -20.68
CA ARG A 174 -32.88 -3.33 -20.99
C ARG A 174 -34.12 -2.88 -20.23
N ASP A 175 -35.27 -2.90 -20.89
CA ASP A 175 -36.55 -2.57 -20.27
C ASP A 175 -36.80 -3.44 -19.03
N GLY A 176 -36.96 -2.82 -17.86
CA GLY A 176 -37.27 -3.50 -16.61
C GLY A 176 -36.66 -2.91 -15.32
N SER A 177 -35.57 -2.14 -15.39
CA SER A 177 -34.90 -1.56 -14.20
C SER A 177 -35.00 -0.04 -14.12
N ALA A 178 -36.21 0.48 -13.91
CA ALA A 178 -36.48 1.92 -13.81
C ALA A 178 -36.05 2.53 -12.47
N SER A 179 -34.73 2.70 -12.25
CA SER A 179 -34.15 3.69 -11.32
C SER A 179 -32.61 3.68 -11.34
N ASP A 180 -32.00 4.37 -12.30
CA ASP A 180 -30.73 5.11 -12.14
C ASP A 180 -30.38 5.88 -13.43
N SER A 181 -31.08 7.00 -13.66
CA SER A 181 -30.68 7.98 -14.68
C SER A 181 -29.61 8.92 -14.11
N PRO A 182 -28.40 9.01 -14.70
CA PRO A 182 -27.32 9.88 -14.20
C PRO A 182 -27.57 11.40 -14.32
N LEU A 183 -28.76 11.82 -14.76
CA LEU A 183 -29.08 13.21 -15.13
C LEU A 183 -30.25 13.84 -14.34
N SER A 184 -30.74 13.18 -13.28
CA SER A 184 -31.70 13.82 -12.36
C SER A 184 -31.05 14.97 -11.57
N VAL A 185 -31.84 15.98 -11.18
CA VAL A 185 -31.38 17.17 -10.41
C VAL A 185 -30.58 16.81 -9.14
N VAL A 186 -30.85 15.63 -8.57
CA VAL A 186 -30.20 15.08 -7.38
C VAL A 186 -28.71 14.75 -7.60
N ASN A 187 -28.25 14.56 -8.84
CA ASN A 187 -26.84 14.21 -9.10
C ASN A 187 -25.84 15.35 -8.83
N LYS A 188 -26.29 16.59 -8.54
CA LYS A 188 -25.40 17.63 -8.02
C LYS A 188 -24.77 17.24 -6.67
N TYR A 189 -25.47 16.49 -5.82
CA TYR A 189 -25.02 16.10 -4.47
C TYR A 189 -23.90 15.03 -4.44
N PHE A 190 -23.38 14.59 -5.58
CA PHE A 190 -22.19 13.74 -5.65
C PHE A 190 -21.24 14.17 -6.77
N ALA A 191 -21.40 15.40 -7.28
CA ALA A 191 -20.63 15.89 -8.43
C ALA A 191 -19.12 15.94 -8.16
N ASP A 192 -18.70 16.33 -6.96
CA ASP A 192 -17.28 16.42 -6.60
C ASP A 192 -16.63 15.04 -6.41
N GLU A 193 -17.34 14.10 -5.77
CA GLU A 193 -16.90 12.72 -5.58
C GLU A 193 -16.80 11.96 -6.91
N PHE A 194 -17.79 12.18 -7.78
CA PHE A 194 -17.77 11.69 -9.15
C PHE A 194 -16.57 12.30 -9.87
N ALA A 195 -16.45 13.63 -9.95
CA ALA A 195 -15.33 14.31 -10.62
C ALA A 195 -13.93 13.90 -10.10
N ALA A 196 -13.78 13.63 -8.80
CA ALA A 196 -12.53 13.19 -8.20
C ALA A 196 -12.11 11.74 -8.56
N THR A 197 -13.02 10.94 -9.14
CA THR A 197 -12.74 9.57 -9.59
C THR A 197 -12.96 9.34 -11.08
N TYR A 198 -13.73 10.22 -11.73
CA TYR A 198 -14.18 10.16 -13.11
C TYR A 198 -13.04 10.40 -14.12
N PRO A 199 -12.63 9.38 -14.90
CA PRO A 199 -11.41 9.46 -15.69
C PRO A 199 -11.58 10.12 -17.06
N TRP A 200 -12.80 10.18 -17.60
CA TRP A 200 -13.00 10.37 -19.04
C TRP A 200 -12.57 11.75 -19.55
N LYS A 201 -12.81 12.80 -18.77
CA LYS A 201 -12.37 14.17 -19.11
C LYS A 201 -10.84 14.34 -19.09
N GLU A 202 -10.15 13.62 -18.20
CA GLU A 202 -8.68 13.59 -18.16
C GLU A 202 -8.12 12.71 -19.30
N LEU A 203 -8.80 11.62 -19.63
CA LEU A 203 -8.47 10.80 -20.80
C LEU A 203 -8.63 11.60 -22.10
N ASP A 204 -9.72 12.35 -22.27
CA ASP A 204 -9.92 13.22 -23.44
C ASP A 204 -8.82 14.29 -23.56
N ARG A 205 -8.39 14.88 -22.44
CA ARG A 205 -7.28 15.83 -22.40
C ARG A 205 -5.95 15.15 -22.78
N GLU A 206 -5.70 13.95 -22.26
CA GLU A 206 -4.50 13.18 -22.57
C GLU A 206 -4.46 12.71 -24.04
N GLU A 207 -5.56 12.19 -24.57
CA GLU A 207 -5.67 11.77 -25.98
C GLU A 207 -5.53 12.98 -26.91
N ALA A 208 -6.17 14.12 -26.59
CA ALA A 208 -5.99 15.37 -27.34
C ALA A 208 -4.56 15.92 -27.27
N ALA A 209 -3.87 15.79 -26.13
CA ALA A 209 -2.47 16.17 -26.00
C ALA A 209 -1.54 15.27 -26.83
N LEU A 210 -1.71 13.94 -26.74
CA LEU A 210 -0.89 12.98 -27.49
C LEU A 210 -1.11 13.07 -29.01
N LEU A 211 -2.28 13.51 -29.47
CA LEU A 211 -2.55 13.84 -30.87
C LEU A 211 -1.79 15.09 -31.37
N ARG A 212 -1.42 16.03 -30.48
CA ARG A 212 -0.53 17.15 -30.81
C ARG A 212 0.94 16.73 -30.80
N GLY A 213 1.34 15.86 -29.88
CA GLY A 213 2.68 15.28 -29.86
C GLY A 213 2.94 14.27 -28.73
N PRO A 214 3.86 13.31 -28.94
CA PRO A 214 4.12 12.19 -28.01
C PRO A 214 4.80 12.59 -26.68
N TYR A 215 5.03 13.89 -26.45
CA TYR A 215 5.75 14.44 -25.30
C TYR A 215 4.90 15.46 -24.51
N GLU A 216 3.69 15.78 -24.97
CA GLU A 216 2.82 16.81 -24.38
C GLU A 216 2.38 16.47 -22.95
N GLY A 217 2.23 15.17 -22.63
CA GLY A 217 1.85 14.68 -21.31
C GLY A 217 2.96 14.69 -20.24
N LEU A 218 4.19 15.11 -20.59
CA LEU A 218 5.37 15.04 -19.71
C LEU A 218 5.47 16.17 -18.65
N GLY A 219 4.44 17.02 -18.48
CA GLY A 219 4.40 18.02 -17.41
C GLY A 219 5.36 19.19 -17.52
N ASN A 220 6.01 19.36 -18.67
CA ASN A 220 6.89 20.48 -18.99
C ASN A 220 6.42 21.11 -20.31
N ASN A 221 5.12 21.39 -20.41
CA ASN A 221 4.46 21.96 -21.58
C ASN A 221 4.19 23.46 -21.36
N PRO A 222 4.83 24.39 -22.10
CA PRO A 222 4.62 25.83 -21.92
C PRO A 222 3.17 26.28 -22.12
N ASN A 223 2.36 25.51 -22.85
CA ASN A 223 0.95 25.82 -23.12
C ASN A 223 0.01 25.33 -22.00
N GLU A 224 0.45 24.35 -21.20
CA GLU A 224 -0.33 23.72 -20.12
C GLU A 224 0.57 23.45 -18.90
N PRO A 225 1.18 24.49 -18.27
CA PRO A 225 2.23 24.32 -17.26
C PRO A 225 1.76 23.60 -15.99
N ASP A 226 0.49 23.79 -15.60
CA ASP A 226 -0.11 23.15 -14.42
C ASP A 226 -0.63 21.72 -14.70
N TRP A 227 -0.29 21.12 -15.85
CA TRP A 227 -0.81 19.80 -16.23
C TRP A 227 0.25 18.83 -16.76
N TYR A 228 0.02 17.56 -16.42
CA TYR A 228 0.74 16.39 -16.90
C TYR A 228 -0.24 15.22 -16.99
N GLY A 229 -0.04 14.33 -17.96
CA GLY A 229 -0.92 13.20 -18.22
C GLY A 229 -0.57 11.94 -17.42
N GLY A 230 -0.99 10.79 -17.91
CA GLY A 230 -0.68 9.48 -17.35
C GLY A 230 -1.47 9.12 -16.10
N LYS A 231 -2.55 9.86 -15.79
CA LYS A 231 -3.32 9.81 -14.53
C LYS A 231 -4.55 8.88 -14.56
N VAL A 232 -4.78 8.17 -15.66
CA VAL A 232 -5.96 7.30 -15.84
C VAL A 232 -5.53 5.84 -15.69
N GLU A 233 -6.19 5.07 -14.83
CA GLU A 233 -5.86 3.66 -14.62
C GLU A 233 -6.91 2.72 -15.22
N PHE A 234 -6.53 2.06 -16.32
CA PHE A 234 -7.26 0.91 -16.86
C PHE A 234 -6.95 -0.34 -16.03
N ARG A 235 -7.99 -0.89 -15.39
CA ARG A 235 -7.89 -1.90 -14.33
C ARG A 235 -8.67 -3.17 -14.67
N GLY A 236 -8.18 -4.30 -14.18
CA GLY A 236 -8.92 -5.55 -14.15
C GLY A 236 -8.42 -6.48 -13.06
N ARG A 237 -9.13 -7.59 -12.87
CA ARG A 237 -8.78 -8.64 -11.90
C ARG A 237 -8.84 -10.02 -12.52
N LEU A 238 -7.91 -10.87 -12.10
CA LEU A 238 -7.89 -12.28 -12.49
C LEU A 238 -8.95 -13.06 -11.72
N LYS A 239 -9.66 -13.95 -12.43
CA LYS A 239 -10.68 -14.84 -11.88
C LYS A 239 -10.41 -16.28 -12.33
N SER A 240 -10.49 -17.24 -11.41
CA SER A 240 -10.53 -18.66 -11.76
C SER A 240 -11.98 -19.12 -11.90
N ALA A 241 -12.29 -19.84 -12.98
CA ALA A 241 -13.60 -20.47 -13.17
C ALA A 241 -13.77 -21.80 -12.38
N GLY A 242 -12.76 -22.19 -11.60
CA GLY A 242 -12.73 -23.40 -10.75
C GLY A 242 -11.43 -24.21 -10.91
N LYS A 243 -11.22 -25.22 -10.04
CA LYS A 243 -10.10 -26.17 -10.18
C LYS A 243 -10.09 -26.77 -11.58
N GLY A 244 -8.95 -26.67 -12.28
CA GLY A 244 -8.76 -27.25 -13.62
C GLY A 244 -9.44 -26.49 -14.76
N LYS A 245 -10.05 -25.32 -14.52
CA LYS A 245 -10.57 -24.45 -15.59
C LYS A 245 -9.58 -23.32 -15.92
N PRO A 246 -9.63 -22.74 -17.14
CA PRO A 246 -8.83 -21.56 -17.48
C PRO A 246 -9.09 -20.38 -16.54
N TYR A 247 -8.12 -19.46 -16.51
CA TYR A 247 -8.30 -18.12 -15.95
C TYR A 247 -9.07 -17.23 -16.92
N GLU A 248 -9.84 -16.32 -16.34
CA GLU A 248 -10.59 -15.25 -17.01
C GLU A 248 -10.10 -13.91 -16.47
N ILE A 249 -9.97 -12.89 -17.31
CA ILE A 249 -9.80 -11.50 -16.87
C ILE A 249 -11.16 -10.83 -16.86
N VAL A 250 -11.52 -10.26 -15.71
CA VAL A 250 -12.68 -9.37 -15.57
C VAL A 250 -12.18 -7.95 -15.43
N LEU A 251 -12.65 -7.05 -16.30
CA LEU A 251 -12.25 -5.63 -16.23
C LEU A 251 -13.05 -4.93 -15.12
N ASP A 252 -12.40 -3.98 -14.45
CA ASP A 252 -12.99 -3.11 -13.44
C ASP A 252 -13.28 -1.72 -14.02
N SER A 253 -14.02 -0.90 -13.28
CA SER A 253 -14.26 0.48 -13.71
C SER A 253 -12.94 1.24 -13.79
N CYS A 254 -12.74 1.98 -14.88
CA CYS A 254 -11.63 2.90 -15.02
C CYS A 254 -11.74 4.02 -13.97
N ALA A 255 -10.61 4.53 -13.48
CA ALA A 255 -10.57 5.56 -12.45
C ALA A 255 -9.33 6.46 -12.59
N LEU A 256 -9.39 7.64 -11.99
CA LEU A 256 -8.20 8.48 -11.77
C LEU A 256 -7.23 7.81 -10.76
N GLY A 257 -5.94 8.06 -10.93
CA GLY A 257 -4.87 7.45 -10.13
C GLY A 257 -3.51 8.14 -10.29
N PRO A 258 -2.46 7.56 -9.70
CA PRO A 258 -1.09 8.07 -9.80
C PRO A 258 -0.53 7.96 -11.22
N SER A 259 0.39 8.87 -11.55
CA SER A 259 1.05 8.93 -12.85
C SER A 259 2.44 8.28 -12.81
N SER A 260 2.95 7.90 -13.98
CA SER A 260 4.25 7.26 -14.17
C SER A 260 4.92 7.79 -15.44
N ARG A 261 6.25 7.64 -15.59
CA ARG A 261 6.95 8.04 -16.81
C ARG A 261 6.35 7.34 -18.04
N PHE A 262 6.07 6.05 -17.93
CA PHE A 262 5.45 5.26 -19.00
C PHE A 262 4.07 5.82 -19.41
N SER A 263 3.16 6.05 -18.45
CA SER A 263 1.82 6.57 -18.76
C SER A 263 1.84 8.02 -19.28
N ARG A 264 2.77 8.87 -18.82
CA ARG A 264 2.99 10.22 -19.40
C ARG A 264 3.53 10.20 -20.84
N ARG A 265 4.31 9.18 -21.20
CA ARG A 265 5.05 9.09 -22.48
C ARG A 265 4.31 8.33 -23.60
N PHE A 266 3.47 7.36 -23.25
CA PHE A 266 2.72 6.55 -24.22
C PHE A 266 1.20 6.66 -24.04
N GLY A 267 0.73 7.48 -23.09
CA GLY A 267 -0.67 7.53 -22.69
C GLY A 267 -1.05 6.42 -21.71
N SER A 268 -2.01 6.75 -20.85
CA SER A 268 -2.67 5.85 -19.92
C SER A 268 -3.31 4.65 -20.64
N SER A 269 -3.92 4.88 -21.81
CA SER A 269 -4.57 3.83 -22.63
C SER A 269 -3.60 2.78 -23.19
N SER A 270 -2.29 3.04 -23.15
CA SER A 270 -1.26 2.06 -23.54
C SER A 270 -0.96 1.01 -22.47
N PHE A 271 -1.48 1.15 -21.24
CA PHE A 271 -1.20 0.24 -20.13
C PHE A 271 -2.47 -0.24 -19.42
N MET A 272 -2.44 -1.48 -18.92
CA MET A 272 -3.53 -2.06 -18.13
C MET A 272 -2.97 -2.85 -16.94
N ARG A 273 -3.47 -2.58 -15.73
CA ARG A 273 -3.07 -3.28 -14.50
C ARG A 273 -4.07 -4.40 -14.19
N ILE A 274 -3.59 -5.64 -14.13
CA ILE A 274 -4.39 -6.82 -13.73
C ILE A 274 -3.95 -7.26 -12.34
N LYS A 275 -4.83 -7.11 -11.34
CA LYS A 275 -4.58 -7.54 -9.95
C LYS A 275 -5.00 -9.00 -9.76
N ILE A 276 -4.16 -9.78 -9.07
CA ILE A 276 -4.34 -11.22 -8.84
C ILE A 276 -4.79 -11.42 -7.39
N PRO A 277 -6.04 -11.89 -7.14
CA PRO A 277 -6.49 -12.22 -5.79
C PRO A 277 -5.50 -13.08 -5.01
N LEU A 278 -5.08 -12.61 -3.83
CA LEU A 278 -4.00 -13.19 -3.00
C LEU A 278 -4.16 -14.70 -2.74
N ASN A 279 -5.38 -15.21 -2.67
CA ASN A 279 -5.66 -16.64 -2.50
C ASN A 279 -5.20 -17.48 -3.70
N MET A 280 -5.24 -16.94 -4.93
CA MET A 280 -4.71 -17.60 -6.13
C MET A 280 -3.21 -17.32 -6.30
N PHE A 281 -2.78 -16.11 -5.93
CA PHE A 281 -1.36 -15.72 -5.97
C PHE A 281 -0.48 -16.59 -5.07
N HIS A 282 -1.01 -17.07 -3.94
CA HIS A 282 -0.34 -17.99 -3.03
C HIS A 282 -0.70 -19.48 -3.24
N GLU A 283 -1.48 -19.84 -4.28
CA GLU A 283 -1.73 -21.25 -4.61
C GLU A 283 -0.52 -21.88 -5.33
N THR A 284 -0.12 -23.07 -4.86
CA THR A 284 0.97 -23.87 -5.44
C THR A 284 0.59 -24.40 -6.83
N ASN A 285 1.51 -24.34 -7.78
CA ASN A 285 1.32 -24.74 -9.19
C ASN A 285 0.16 -24.02 -9.89
N ASN A 286 0.02 -22.71 -9.62
CA ASN A 286 -1.01 -21.85 -10.20
C ASN A 286 -0.85 -21.54 -11.71
N ASN A 287 0.26 -21.93 -12.36
CA ASN A 287 0.53 -21.68 -13.79
C ASN A 287 0.43 -20.20 -14.25
N LEU A 288 0.45 -19.21 -13.35
CA LEU A 288 0.24 -17.79 -13.68
C LEU A 288 1.28 -17.26 -14.67
N ASN A 289 2.55 -17.70 -14.55
CA ASN A 289 3.62 -17.34 -15.48
C ASN A 289 3.36 -17.83 -16.92
N LEU A 290 2.66 -18.96 -17.11
CA LEU A 290 2.27 -19.45 -18.44
C LEU A 290 1.05 -18.70 -18.97
N PHE A 291 0.08 -18.37 -18.11
CA PHE A 291 -1.10 -17.61 -18.51
C PHE A 291 -0.73 -16.19 -18.97
N PHE A 292 0.13 -15.48 -18.22
CA PHE A 292 0.50 -14.10 -18.54
C PHE A 292 1.56 -13.94 -19.64
N LYS A 293 2.13 -15.04 -20.16
CA LYS A 293 2.92 -15.02 -21.41
C LYS A 293 2.05 -14.82 -22.65
N LYS A 294 0.76 -15.17 -22.59
CA LYS A 294 -0.18 -15.03 -23.72
C LYS A 294 -0.33 -13.58 -24.20
N PRO A 295 -0.60 -13.37 -25.50
CA PRO A 295 -1.20 -12.13 -25.97
C PRO A 295 -2.64 -11.98 -25.44
N PHE A 296 -3.03 -10.77 -25.06
CA PHE A 296 -4.34 -10.42 -24.51
C PHE A 296 -5.08 -9.48 -25.46
N ILE A 297 -6.31 -9.82 -25.88
CA ILE A 297 -7.00 -9.09 -26.96
C ILE A 297 -8.20 -8.28 -26.44
N ILE A 298 -8.21 -6.98 -26.74
CA ILE A 298 -9.35 -6.06 -26.58
C ILE A 298 -9.57 -5.33 -27.91
N TRP A 299 -10.70 -5.59 -28.60
CA TRP A 299 -11.11 -4.91 -29.84
C TRP A 299 -9.97 -4.72 -30.86
N GLY A 300 -9.32 -5.84 -31.21
CA GLY A 300 -8.23 -5.90 -32.19
C GLY A 300 -6.86 -5.48 -31.66
N LYS A 301 -6.80 -4.77 -30.53
CA LYS A 301 -5.57 -4.30 -29.89
C LYS A 301 -4.94 -5.43 -29.10
N VAL A 302 -3.64 -5.66 -29.32
CA VAL A 302 -2.86 -6.69 -28.67
C VAL A 302 -2.13 -6.12 -27.46
N PHE A 303 -2.39 -6.69 -26.29
CA PHE A 303 -1.70 -6.40 -25.05
C PHE A 303 -0.77 -7.56 -24.68
N ARG A 304 0.46 -7.27 -24.24
CA ARG A 304 1.41 -8.28 -23.75
C ARG A 304 1.91 -7.91 -22.35
N ALA A 305 2.12 -8.90 -21.48
CA ALA A 305 2.61 -8.63 -20.13
C ALA A 305 4.07 -8.20 -20.17
N CYS A 306 4.33 -6.96 -19.73
CA CYS A 306 5.66 -6.33 -19.75
C CYS A 306 6.32 -6.33 -18.37
N TYR A 307 5.57 -6.45 -17.28
CA TYR A 307 6.14 -6.62 -15.94
C TYR A 307 5.14 -7.28 -14.97
N ALA A 308 5.67 -7.93 -13.94
CA ALA A 308 4.91 -8.34 -12.75
C ALA A 308 5.59 -7.79 -11.50
N LYS A 309 4.83 -7.14 -10.63
CA LYS A 309 5.27 -6.74 -9.29
C LYS A 309 4.20 -7.10 -8.26
N ASP A 310 4.60 -7.83 -7.23
CA ASP A 310 3.71 -8.31 -6.17
C ASP A 310 2.48 -9.00 -6.79
N ASP A 311 1.26 -8.72 -6.32
CA ASP A 311 0.04 -9.32 -6.88
C ASP A 311 -0.49 -8.62 -8.16
N ASN A 312 0.33 -7.79 -8.83
CA ASN A 312 -0.07 -7.00 -10.01
C ASN A 312 0.73 -7.36 -11.27
N ILE A 313 0.02 -7.52 -12.39
CA ILE A 313 0.59 -7.60 -13.73
C ILE A 313 0.37 -6.27 -14.45
N PHE A 314 1.39 -5.82 -15.17
CA PHE A 314 1.32 -4.70 -16.09
C PHE A 314 1.33 -5.23 -17.53
N LEU A 315 0.28 -4.92 -18.28
CA LEU A 315 0.15 -5.23 -19.70
C LEU A 315 0.41 -3.96 -20.51
N TYR A 316 1.16 -4.06 -21.61
CA TYR A 316 1.42 -2.98 -22.57
C TYR A 316 0.71 -3.26 -23.90
N TRP A 317 0.03 -2.26 -24.47
CA TRP A 317 -0.54 -2.31 -25.82
C TRP A 317 0.57 -2.12 -26.86
N THR A 318 0.90 -3.20 -27.58
CA THR A 318 1.95 -3.22 -28.62
C THR A 318 1.42 -2.69 -29.96
N ASN A 319 2.31 -2.56 -30.94
CA ASN A 319 1.93 -2.23 -32.32
C ASN A 319 1.26 -3.38 -33.10
N GLU A 320 1.06 -4.55 -32.48
CA GLU A 320 0.41 -5.69 -33.12
C GLU A 320 -1.12 -5.51 -33.19
N LEU A 321 -1.73 -6.08 -34.23
CA LEU A 321 -3.19 -6.17 -34.38
C LEU A 321 -3.64 -7.64 -34.44
N TYR A 322 -4.87 -7.87 -34.00
CA TYR A 322 -5.56 -9.15 -34.06
C TYR A 322 -6.75 -9.08 -35.05
N PRO A 323 -6.88 -10.02 -36.01
CA PRO A 323 -6.12 -11.25 -36.16
C PRO A 323 -4.65 -11.02 -36.58
N PHE A 324 -3.75 -11.87 -36.06
CA PHE A 324 -2.32 -11.77 -36.34
C PHE A 324 -2.04 -11.94 -37.85
N GLY A 325 -1.08 -11.19 -38.37
CA GLY A 325 -0.81 -11.05 -39.81
C GLY A 325 -1.39 -9.78 -40.43
N SER A 326 -2.25 -9.04 -39.72
CA SER A 326 -2.58 -7.65 -40.06
C SER A 326 -1.34 -6.73 -39.95
N PRO A 327 -1.29 -5.62 -40.73
CA PRO A 327 -0.23 -4.62 -40.61
C PRO A 327 -0.11 -4.04 -39.19
N THR A 328 1.11 -3.73 -38.75
CA THR A 328 1.36 -3.11 -37.44
C THR A 328 0.91 -1.66 -37.39
N ILE A 329 0.54 -1.19 -36.20
CA ILE A 329 0.13 0.20 -35.93
C ILE A 329 1.34 1.14 -36.11
N PRO A 330 1.33 2.07 -37.08
CA PRO A 330 2.45 2.98 -37.28
C PRO A 330 2.68 3.90 -36.06
N GLY A 331 3.94 4.16 -35.73
CA GLY A 331 4.32 5.06 -34.63
C GLY A 331 4.14 4.50 -33.21
N ARG A 332 3.52 3.33 -33.05
CA ARG A 332 3.51 2.55 -31.80
C ARG A 332 4.68 1.57 -31.79
N LEU A 333 5.24 1.30 -30.61
CA LEU A 333 6.34 0.34 -30.44
C LEU A 333 5.79 -1.09 -30.34
N SER A 334 6.53 -2.06 -30.86
CA SER A 334 6.37 -3.47 -30.51
C SER A 334 6.78 -3.73 -29.06
N PHE A 335 6.54 -4.96 -28.57
CA PHE A 335 7.01 -5.36 -27.24
C PHE A 335 8.53 -5.22 -27.10
N GLU A 336 9.30 -5.68 -28.09
CA GLU A 336 10.77 -5.65 -28.04
C GLU A 336 11.30 -4.21 -28.14
N GLU A 337 10.71 -3.37 -28.99
CA GLU A 337 11.09 -1.94 -29.10
C GLU A 337 10.76 -1.14 -27.83
N PHE A 338 9.64 -1.42 -27.14
CA PHE A 338 9.31 -0.80 -25.85
C PHE A 338 10.31 -1.20 -24.75
N ILE A 339 10.68 -2.48 -24.70
CA ILE A 339 11.66 -3.01 -23.75
C ILE A 339 13.06 -2.43 -24.02
N GLU A 340 13.49 -2.36 -25.28
CA GLU A 340 14.80 -1.80 -25.66
C GLU A 340 14.84 -0.27 -25.50
N TRP A 341 13.73 0.44 -25.70
CA TRP A 341 13.60 1.88 -25.37
C TRP A 341 13.75 2.12 -23.86
N HIS A 342 13.16 1.28 -23.00
CA HIS A 342 13.27 1.49 -21.55
C HIS A 342 14.59 1.01 -20.96
N ASN A 343 15.06 -0.19 -21.34
CA ASN A 343 16.20 -0.86 -20.71
C ASN A 343 16.99 -1.70 -21.74
N PRO A 344 17.79 -1.05 -22.60
CA PRO A 344 18.42 -1.71 -23.74
C PRO A 344 19.39 -2.81 -23.31
N ILE A 345 19.16 -4.06 -23.76
CA ILE A 345 19.92 -5.22 -23.26
C ILE A 345 21.39 -5.12 -23.69
N GLN A 346 21.67 -4.60 -24.88
CA GLN A 346 23.04 -4.49 -25.40
C GLN A 346 23.92 -3.56 -24.54
N ASN A 347 23.39 -2.40 -24.13
CA ASN A 347 24.09 -1.43 -23.28
C ASN A 347 24.20 -1.88 -21.82
N ASN A 348 23.35 -2.82 -21.39
CA ASN A 348 23.30 -3.35 -20.03
C ASN A 348 23.75 -4.84 -20.00
N SER A 349 24.50 -5.27 -20.99
CA SER A 349 24.78 -6.69 -21.29
C SER A 349 25.60 -7.42 -20.22
N LEU A 350 26.35 -6.68 -19.38
CA LEU A 350 27.04 -7.22 -18.21
C LEU A 350 26.12 -7.41 -16.98
N GLN A 351 24.90 -6.86 -16.97
CA GLN A 351 23.94 -7.10 -15.89
C GLN A 351 23.39 -8.53 -15.97
N LEU A 352 23.06 -9.12 -14.80
CA LEU A 352 22.24 -10.33 -14.72
C LEU A 352 20.83 -10.05 -15.23
N MET A 353 20.21 -10.98 -15.94
CA MET A 353 18.86 -10.83 -16.50
C MET A 353 17.78 -10.58 -15.43
N THR A 354 17.99 -11.08 -14.21
CA THR A 354 17.13 -10.76 -13.06
C THR A 354 17.30 -9.31 -12.60
N LYS A 355 18.55 -8.80 -12.56
CA LYS A 355 18.83 -7.40 -12.22
C LYS A 355 18.24 -6.46 -13.27
N TRP A 356 18.43 -6.80 -14.54
CA TRP A 356 17.83 -6.12 -15.69
C TRP A 356 16.30 -6.06 -15.58
N SER A 357 15.60 -7.18 -15.36
CA SER A 357 14.14 -7.18 -15.37
C SER A 357 13.51 -6.36 -14.24
N THR A 358 14.15 -6.29 -13.06
CA THR A 358 13.67 -5.41 -11.97
C THR A 358 13.69 -3.93 -12.33
N ARG A 359 14.49 -3.50 -13.32
CA ARG A 359 14.59 -2.08 -13.70
C ARG A 359 13.38 -1.57 -14.49
N THR A 360 12.50 -2.45 -14.97
CA THR A 360 11.21 -2.06 -15.59
C THR A 360 10.33 -1.24 -14.62
N THR A 361 10.49 -1.46 -13.31
CA THR A 361 9.84 -0.68 -12.23
C THR A 361 10.08 0.83 -12.36
N LEU A 362 11.27 1.28 -12.79
CA LEU A 362 11.63 2.71 -12.83
C LEU A 362 10.69 3.55 -13.71
N GLY A 363 10.12 2.95 -14.77
CA GLY A 363 9.16 3.63 -15.64
C GLY A 363 7.71 3.59 -15.13
N PHE A 364 7.38 2.65 -14.24
CA PHE A 364 6.07 2.49 -13.60
C PHE A 364 5.95 3.20 -12.23
N SER A 365 7.06 3.63 -11.61
CA SER A 365 7.02 4.29 -10.29
C SER A 365 6.07 5.49 -10.26
N ASN A 366 5.16 5.46 -9.27
CA ASN A 366 4.23 6.54 -8.93
C ASN A 366 5.02 7.84 -8.70
N SER A 367 4.89 8.80 -9.62
CA SER A 367 5.74 9.98 -9.69
C SER A 367 5.04 11.17 -10.34
N VAL A 368 5.45 12.38 -9.95
CA VAL A 368 5.07 13.64 -10.59
C VAL A 368 6.27 14.15 -11.39
N PRO A 369 6.10 14.63 -12.64
CA PRO A 369 7.21 15.21 -13.39
C PRO A 369 7.62 16.55 -12.77
N GLY A 370 8.87 16.66 -12.34
CA GLY A 370 9.54 17.91 -11.98
C GLY A 370 10.12 18.61 -13.21
N PRO A 371 11.07 19.54 -13.04
CA PRO A 371 11.69 20.24 -14.15
C PRO A 371 12.47 19.31 -15.09
N ARG A 372 12.63 19.73 -16.35
CA ARG A 372 13.45 19.05 -17.35
C ARG A 372 14.89 19.59 -17.36
N VAL A 373 15.86 18.69 -17.30
CA VAL A 373 17.29 18.98 -17.39
C VAL A 373 17.80 18.72 -18.82
N ARG A 374 18.80 19.47 -19.30
CA ARG A 374 19.42 19.21 -20.60
C ARG A 374 20.46 18.09 -20.46
N GLN A 375 20.61 17.22 -21.45
CA GLN A 375 21.52 16.06 -21.40
C GLN A 375 22.98 16.42 -21.04
N HIS A 376 23.49 17.59 -21.44
CA HIS A 376 24.86 18.05 -21.13
C HIS A 376 25.02 18.66 -19.72
N LEU A 377 23.91 18.89 -19.01
CA LEU A 377 23.85 19.33 -17.61
C LEU A 377 23.58 18.15 -16.64
N ILE A 378 23.61 16.91 -17.17
CA ILE A 378 23.65 15.67 -16.38
C ILE A 378 25.11 15.21 -16.38
N HIS A 379 25.77 15.32 -15.25
CA HIS A 379 27.18 14.98 -15.07
C HIS A 379 27.30 13.66 -14.27
N GLU A 380 28.22 12.76 -14.63
CA GLU A 380 28.60 11.64 -13.75
C GLU A 380 29.71 12.13 -12.78
N ILE A 381 29.59 11.82 -11.48
CA ILE A 381 30.64 12.02 -10.47
C ILE A 381 30.88 10.71 -9.72
N ASN A 382 32.14 10.40 -9.39
CA ASN A 382 32.48 9.15 -8.71
C ASN A 382 31.79 9.05 -7.33
N ASP A 383 31.46 7.82 -6.91
CA ASP A 383 31.14 7.54 -5.51
C ASP A 383 32.36 7.78 -4.62
N ILE A 384 32.13 8.24 -3.39
CA ILE A 384 33.18 8.29 -2.36
C ILE A 384 33.39 6.86 -1.88
N ILE A 385 34.63 6.38 -1.94
CA ILE A 385 35.00 5.02 -1.55
C ILE A 385 35.92 5.10 -0.31
N SER A 386 35.68 4.25 0.67
CA SER A 386 36.55 4.08 1.85
C SER A 386 37.83 3.31 1.51
N ASP A 387 38.78 3.32 2.45
CA ASP A 387 40.05 2.59 2.39
C ASP A 387 39.89 1.08 2.11
N VAL A 388 38.83 0.46 2.63
CA VAL A 388 38.50 -0.97 2.40
C VAL A 388 37.46 -1.21 1.30
N GLY A 389 37.12 -0.19 0.50
CA GLY A 389 36.28 -0.34 -0.70
C GLY A 389 34.77 -0.22 -0.50
N SER A 390 34.27 0.15 0.69
CA SER A 390 32.83 0.43 0.90
C SER A 390 32.43 1.74 0.21
N GLU A 391 31.36 1.71 -0.60
CA GLU A 391 30.75 2.89 -1.24
C GLU A 391 30.02 3.75 -0.19
N MET A 392 30.57 4.93 0.10
CA MET A 392 30.12 5.84 1.16
C MET A 392 29.00 6.81 0.71
N THR A 393 28.69 6.85 -0.58
CA THR A 393 27.64 7.72 -1.18
C THR A 393 26.58 6.98 -2.00
N ASP A 394 26.55 5.64 -1.89
CA ASP A 394 25.67 4.74 -2.65
C ASP A 394 24.22 5.25 -2.69
N GLY A 395 23.75 5.62 -3.88
CA GLY A 395 22.38 6.06 -4.11
C GLY A 395 22.12 7.57 -4.06
N CYS A 396 23.07 8.43 -3.63
CA CYS A 396 22.82 9.88 -3.48
C CYS A 396 23.76 10.81 -4.27
N GLY A 397 23.17 11.67 -5.12
CA GLY A 397 23.85 12.66 -5.96
C GLY A 397 23.50 14.11 -5.59
N LEU A 398 23.88 15.07 -6.43
CA LEU A 398 23.75 16.52 -6.18
C LEU A 398 22.91 17.25 -7.25
N VAL A 399 22.29 18.39 -6.89
CA VAL A 399 21.54 19.29 -7.81
C VAL A 399 21.73 20.78 -7.51
N THR A 400 21.52 21.62 -8.53
CA THR A 400 21.52 23.08 -8.40
C THR A 400 20.27 23.64 -7.68
N LYS A 401 20.42 24.84 -7.11
CA LYS A 401 19.36 25.60 -6.42
C LYS A 401 18.12 25.88 -7.28
N SER A 402 18.30 26.00 -8.60
CA SER A 402 17.22 26.22 -9.56
C SER A 402 16.23 25.03 -9.58
N VAL A 403 16.73 23.79 -9.42
CA VAL A 403 15.91 22.58 -9.36
C VAL A 403 15.07 22.58 -8.08
N THR A 404 15.69 22.80 -6.91
CA THR A 404 14.96 22.80 -5.63
C THR A 404 13.99 23.98 -5.49
N ARG A 405 14.29 25.14 -6.09
CA ARG A 405 13.34 26.25 -6.24
C ARG A 405 12.16 25.88 -7.13
N ALA A 406 12.38 25.28 -8.31
CA ALA A 406 11.29 24.83 -9.16
C ALA A 406 10.36 23.82 -8.46
N LEU A 407 10.90 22.91 -7.65
CA LEU A 407 10.09 21.98 -6.84
C LEU A 407 9.34 22.67 -5.70
N LEU A 408 9.93 23.69 -5.06
CA LEU A 408 9.27 24.52 -4.04
C LEU A 408 8.02 25.20 -4.61
N ASP A 409 8.17 25.84 -5.78
CA ASP A 409 7.10 26.58 -6.44
C ASP A 409 6.01 25.61 -6.96
N GLN A 410 6.41 24.58 -7.71
CA GLN A 410 5.51 23.59 -8.33
C GLN A 410 4.64 22.83 -7.32
N PHE A 411 5.21 22.38 -6.19
CA PHE A 411 4.45 21.68 -5.16
C PHE A 411 3.84 22.61 -4.09
N SER A 412 4.13 23.92 -4.16
CA SER A 412 3.75 24.92 -3.16
C SER A 412 4.18 24.55 -1.73
N LEU A 413 5.45 24.14 -1.58
CA LEU A 413 6.01 23.70 -0.30
C LEU A 413 6.19 24.86 0.67
N SER A 414 6.18 24.58 1.98
CA SER A 414 6.41 25.62 3.00
C SER A 414 7.88 26.06 3.14
N PHE A 415 8.81 25.25 2.63
CA PHE A 415 10.26 25.44 2.72
C PHE A 415 10.92 24.84 1.47
N MET A 416 12.09 25.36 1.07
CA MET A 416 12.85 24.81 -0.04
C MET A 416 13.28 23.36 0.28
N PRO A 417 12.99 22.37 -0.59
CA PRO A 417 13.40 21.00 -0.35
C PRO A 417 14.92 20.88 -0.45
N THR A 418 15.53 20.21 0.52
CA THR A 418 17.00 20.08 0.64
C THR A 418 17.49 18.76 0.05
N ALA A 419 16.61 17.77 -0.01
CA ALA A 419 16.76 16.50 -0.69
C ALA A 419 15.44 16.08 -1.36
N PHE A 420 15.49 15.23 -2.38
CA PHE A 420 14.31 14.54 -2.90
C PHE A 420 14.65 13.20 -3.54
N GLN A 421 13.68 12.28 -3.49
CA GLN A 421 13.74 10.97 -4.13
C GLN A 421 13.27 11.08 -5.58
N PHE A 422 14.09 10.63 -6.53
CA PHE A 422 13.91 10.89 -7.97
C PHE A 422 14.05 9.64 -8.84
N ARG A 423 13.69 9.78 -10.12
CA ARG A 423 14.34 9.08 -11.25
C ARG A 423 14.67 10.09 -12.34
N LEU A 424 15.69 9.80 -13.14
CA LEU A 424 16.05 10.57 -14.33
C LEU A 424 16.65 9.60 -15.36
N GLY A 425 15.87 9.26 -16.39
CA GLY A 425 16.20 8.17 -17.29
C GLY A 425 16.47 6.88 -16.50
N GLY A 426 17.71 6.39 -16.58
CA GLY A 426 18.17 5.17 -15.90
C GLY A 426 18.70 5.38 -14.47
N CYS A 427 18.77 6.63 -14.02
CA CYS A 427 19.22 6.99 -12.68
C CYS A 427 18.08 6.86 -11.67
N LYS A 428 18.37 6.31 -10.49
CA LYS A 428 17.45 6.21 -9.34
C LYS A 428 18.19 6.49 -8.04
N GLY A 429 17.57 7.25 -7.14
CA GLY A 429 18.08 7.44 -5.78
C GLY A 429 17.57 8.71 -5.12
N MET A 430 18.43 9.34 -4.31
CA MET A 430 18.25 10.69 -3.77
C MET A 430 19.10 11.72 -4.51
N LEU A 431 18.65 12.97 -4.55
CA LEU A 431 19.47 14.14 -4.90
C LEU A 431 19.39 15.15 -3.78
N ILE A 432 20.54 15.68 -3.34
CA ILE A 432 20.61 16.77 -2.37
C ILE A 432 21.05 18.08 -2.99
N PHE A 433 20.60 19.18 -2.40
CA PHE A 433 20.99 20.53 -2.78
C PHE A 433 22.51 20.73 -2.64
N ARG A 434 23.14 21.30 -3.67
CA ARG A 434 24.54 21.72 -3.66
C ARG A 434 24.63 23.22 -3.34
N ASN A 435 25.22 23.58 -2.20
CA ASN A 435 25.28 24.97 -1.71
C ASN A 435 26.50 25.76 -2.20
N ASP A 436 27.48 25.10 -2.84
CA ASP A 436 28.68 25.72 -3.39
C ASP A 436 28.40 26.45 -4.72
N GLU A 437 28.59 27.78 -4.68
CA GLU A 437 28.42 28.69 -5.81
C GLU A 437 29.51 28.43 -6.87
N ASN A 438 29.15 27.82 -7.99
CA ASN A 438 30.02 27.77 -9.17
C ASN A 438 29.74 28.98 -10.08
N PRO A 439 30.68 29.93 -10.26
CA PRO A 439 30.48 31.11 -11.10
C PRO A 439 30.24 30.80 -12.60
N GLU A 440 30.60 29.60 -13.06
CA GLU A 440 30.39 29.16 -14.45
C GLU A 440 28.95 28.68 -14.72
N LEU A 441 28.19 28.33 -13.67
CA LEU A 441 26.79 27.97 -13.80
C LEU A 441 25.93 29.21 -13.68
N GLN A 442 25.13 29.49 -14.71
CA GLN A 442 24.10 30.53 -14.61
C GLN A 442 23.07 30.10 -13.56
N ASP A 443 22.74 31.01 -12.62
CA ASP A 443 21.96 30.77 -11.40
C ASP A 443 20.55 30.15 -11.63
N ASN A 444 20.08 30.15 -12.88
CA ASN A 444 18.81 29.60 -13.32
C ASN A 444 18.87 28.21 -13.99
N GLU A 445 20.06 27.67 -14.34
CA GLU A 445 20.13 26.40 -15.06
C GLU A 445 19.97 25.17 -14.15
N HIS A 446 19.20 24.20 -14.64
CA HIS A 446 18.94 22.93 -13.96
C HIS A 446 20.07 21.95 -14.28
N CYS A 447 20.88 21.60 -13.28
CA CYS A 447 21.98 20.66 -13.43
C CYS A 447 21.91 19.56 -12.36
N ALA A 448 22.42 18.38 -12.71
CA ALA A 448 22.49 17.21 -11.83
C ALA A 448 23.89 16.58 -11.89
N TRP A 449 24.37 16.12 -10.74
CA TRP A 449 25.55 15.25 -10.65
C TRP A 449 25.11 13.91 -10.09
N VAL A 450 25.04 12.89 -10.95
CA VAL A 450 24.64 11.52 -10.61
C VAL A 450 25.86 10.64 -10.40
N ARG A 451 25.73 9.59 -9.59
CA ARG A 451 26.82 8.66 -9.27
C ARG A 451 26.72 7.32 -9.99
N PRO A 452 27.82 6.59 -10.23
CA PRO A 452 27.79 5.20 -10.71
C PRO A 452 26.81 4.31 -9.94
N SER A 453 26.77 4.42 -8.61
CA SER A 453 25.80 3.74 -7.75
C SER A 453 24.33 4.01 -8.12
N GLN A 454 24.01 5.21 -8.63
CA GLN A 454 22.67 5.61 -9.03
C GLN A 454 22.27 5.15 -10.44
N VAL A 455 23.22 4.89 -11.34
CA VAL A 455 22.96 4.52 -12.74
C VAL A 455 22.54 3.05 -12.82
N LYS A 456 21.22 2.80 -12.74
CA LYS A 456 20.65 1.44 -12.75
C LYS A 456 20.39 0.90 -14.17
N ILE A 457 20.29 1.78 -15.18
CA ILE A 457 20.19 1.48 -16.62
C ILE A 457 21.14 2.44 -17.38
N ARG A 458 21.94 1.91 -18.33
CA ARG A 458 22.70 2.70 -19.32
C ARG A 458 22.01 2.67 -20.69
N TYR A 459 22.11 3.76 -21.45
CA TYR A 459 21.51 3.93 -22.79
C TYR A 459 22.58 4.16 -23.87
N PRO A 460 22.24 4.06 -25.16
CA PRO A 460 23.08 4.55 -26.25
C PRO A 460 23.41 6.05 -26.13
N LEU A 461 24.54 6.46 -26.70
CA LEU A 461 24.87 7.88 -26.86
C LEU A 461 23.88 8.52 -27.85
N GLY A 462 23.43 9.74 -27.55
CA GLY A 462 22.47 10.47 -28.39
C GLY A 462 21.00 10.10 -28.19
N VAL A 463 20.64 9.32 -27.15
CA VAL A 463 19.23 9.20 -26.77
C VAL A 463 18.73 10.55 -26.22
N HIS A 464 17.65 11.06 -26.81
CA HIS A 464 17.13 12.41 -26.56
C HIS A 464 15.62 12.43 -26.25
N ASP A 465 15.03 11.29 -25.87
CA ASP A 465 13.61 11.24 -25.49
C ASP A 465 13.37 12.11 -24.24
N PRO A 466 12.54 13.18 -24.31
CA PRO A 466 12.33 14.10 -23.19
C PRO A 466 11.77 13.44 -21.92
N ALA A 467 11.21 12.23 -22.00
CA ALA A 467 10.78 11.45 -20.83
C ALA A 467 11.95 10.92 -20.00
N MET A 468 13.15 10.78 -20.59
CA MET A 468 14.37 10.42 -19.86
C MET A 468 15.10 11.64 -19.28
N LEU A 469 14.82 12.83 -19.81
CA LEU A 469 15.42 14.11 -19.42
C LEU A 469 14.60 14.89 -18.37
N THR A 470 13.42 14.40 -18.02
CA THR A 470 12.53 15.01 -17.01
C THR A 470 12.73 14.30 -15.68
N PHE A 471 12.86 15.04 -14.57
CA PHE A 471 12.92 14.42 -13.25
C PHE A 471 11.56 13.81 -12.89
N ASP A 472 11.52 12.53 -12.54
CA ASP A 472 10.34 11.88 -11.96
C ASP A 472 10.43 11.95 -10.43
N ILE A 473 9.70 12.87 -9.81
CA ILE A 473 9.76 13.13 -8.35
C ILE A 473 8.80 12.19 -7.62
N LEU A 474 9.28 11.54 -6.55
CA LEU A 474 8.49 10.63 -5.69
C LEU A 474 8.12 11.24 -4.35
N ARG A 475 9.11 11.79 -3.64
CA ARG A 475 9.02 12.31 -2.27
C ARG A 475 10.08 13.41 -2.09
N THR A 476 9.75 14.48 -1.38
CA THR A 476 10.71 15.53 -0.99
C THR A 476 11.16 15.35 0.47
N SER A 477 12.28 15.98 0.85
CA SER A 477 12.80 16.00 2.22
C SER A 477 11.71 16.37 3.22
N ARG A 478 11.52 15.51 4.23
CA ARG A 478 10.58 15.71 5.33
C ARG A 478 11.09 14.97 6.55
N LEU A 479 11.02 15.64 7.69
CA LEU A 479 11.16 15.04 9.01
C LEU A 479 9.77 14.91 9.66
N THR A 480 9.51 13.75 10.26
CA THR A 480 8.36 13.50 11.13
C THR A 480 8.86 13.33 12.57
N SER A 481 8.19 14.00 13.52
CA SER A 481 8.45 13.95 14.96
C SER A 481 7.13 14.24 15.69
N PRO A 482 6.77 13.51 16.77
CA PRO A 482 7.41 12.28 17.24
C PRO A 482 7.21 11.10 16.26
N SER A 483 8.09 10.11 16.32
CA SER A 483 7.99 8.86 15.55
C SER A 483 7.62 7.68 16.46
N LYS A 484 7.16 6.58 15.87
CA LYS A 484 6.87 5.33 16.59
C LYS A 484 7.95 4.29 16.35
N VAL A 485 7.91 3.27 17.19
CA VAL A 485 8.87 2.17 17.16
C VAL A 485 8.16 0.90 16.68
N SER A 486 8.79 0.18 15.75
CA SER A 486 8.29 -1.14 15.34
C SER A 486 8.54 -2.17 16.45
N SER A 487 7.76 -3.25 16.46
CA SER A 487 8.01 -4.37 17.38
C SER A 487 9.40 -4.98 17.19
N GLU A 488 9.96 -4.89 15.99
CA GLU A 488 11.30 -5.39 15.67
C GLU A 488 12.40 -4.55 16.34
N ILE A 489 12.29 -3.23 16.25
CA ILE A 489 13.20 -2.29 16.91
C ILE A 489 13.06 -2.38 18.44
N ILE A 490 11.83 -2.53 18.99
CA ILE A 490 11.61 -2.79 20.43
C ILE A 490 12.30 -4.08 20.89
N ILE A 491 12.25 -5.15 20.08
CA ILE A 491 12.92 -6.43 20.37
C ILE A 491 14.45 -6.27 20.38
N ASN A 492 15.03 -5.59 19.38
CA ASN A 492 16.47 -5.33 19.35
C ASN A 492 16.92 -4.49 20.56
N LEU A 493 16.28 -3.35 20.82
CA LEU A 493 16.62 -2.47 21.95
C LEU A 493 16.62 -3.22 23.29
N ALA A 494 15.63 -4.10 23.50
CA ALA A 494 15.54 -4.90 24.72
C ALA A 494 16.64 -5.98 24.82
N ASP A 495 17.04 -6.62 23.72
CA ASP A 495 18.13 -7.61 23.73
C ASP A 495 19.51 -6.95 23.95
N ASN A 496 19.68 -5.74 23.41
CA ASN A 496 20.84 -4.86 23.57
C ASN A 496 20.83 -4.02 24.88
N GLY A 497 19.97 -4.38 25.84
CA GLY A 497 20.08 -3.98 27.24
C GLY A 497 19.05 -2.98 27.77
N VAL A 498 18.16 -2.43 26.93
CA VAL A 498 17.18 -1.44 27.37
C VAL A 498 16.11 -2.08 28.28
N PRO A 499 15.92 -1.63 29.54
CA PRO A 499 14.99 -2.26 30.49
C PRO A 499 13.54 -2.32 29.99
N ARG A 500 12.93 -3.51 30.04
CA ARG A 500 11.54 -3.76 29.60
C ARG A 500 10.48 -2.86 30.26
N THR A 501 10.76 -2.40 31.47
CA THR A 501 9.91 -1.46 32.24
C THR A 501 9.81 -0.09 31.59
N ILE A 502 10.82 0.37 30.85
CA ILE A 502 10.78 1.65 30.11
C ILE A 502 9.69 1.57 29.04
N PHE A 503 9.71 0.53 28.19
CA PHE A 503 8.70 0.33 27.15
C PHE A 503 7.31 0.07 27.74
N GLY A 504 7.20 -0.67 28.86
CA GLY A 504 5.94 -0.87 29.57
C GLY A 504 5.33 0.47 30.02
N ASN A 505 6.11 1.31 30.70
CA ASN A 505 5.69 2.63 31.16
C ASN A 505 5.33 3.58 29.99
N LEU A 506 6.04 3.49 28.86
CA LEU A 506 5.77 4.29 27.66
C LEU A 506 4.50 3.84 26.94
N LEU A 507 4.22 2.54 26.88
CA LEU A 507 2.98 2.01 26.32
C LEU A 507 1.77 2.35 27.21
N GLU A 508 1.89 2.15 28.52
CA GLU A 508 0.86 2.54 29.52
C GLU A 508 0.52 4.03 29.40
N ARG A 509 1.53 4.92 29.39
CA ARG A 509 1.34 6.35 29.14
C ARG A 509 0.75 6.64 27.76
N SER A 510 1.21 6.01 26.68
CA SER A 510 0.70 6.30 25.33
C SER A 510 -0.76 5.86 25.09
N ILE A 511 -1.27 4.90 25.88
CA ILE A 511 -2.70 4.56 25.88
C ILE A 511 -3.47 5.54 26.79
N ARG A 512 -2.91 5.88 27.96
CA ARG A 512 -3.47 6.82 28.94
C ARG A 512 -3.61 8.25 28.42
N ASP A 513 -2.51 8.86 27.94
CA ASP A 513 -2.46 10.19 27.32
C ASP A 513 -3.56 10.30 26.22
N MET A 514 -3.75 9.25 25.41
CA MET A 514 -4.76 9.19 24.34
C MET A 514 -6.20 9.08 24.88
N PHE A 515 -6.43 8.26 25.90
CA PHE A 515 -7.74 8.14 26.54
C PHE A 515 -8.16 9.47 27.21
N GLU A 516 -7.26 10.08 27.97
CA GLU A 516 -7.49 11.35 28.67
C GLU A 516 -7.73 12.49 27.66
N ALA A 517 -6.93 12.55 26.58
CA ALA A 517 -7.10 13.49 25.47
C ALA A 517 -8.46 13.40 24.74
N LEU A 518 -9.08 12.21 24.69
CA LEU A 518 -10.38 11.98 24.04
C LEU A 518 -11.57 11.96 25.03
N THR A 519 -11.35 12.18 26.33
CA THR A 519 -12.38 12.19 27.37
C THR A 519 -12.40 13.46 28.23
N THR A 520 -11.36 14.28 28.19
CA THR A 520 -11.35 15.60 28.84
C THR A 520 -12.20 16.60 28.05
N TRP A 521 -13.49 16.65 28.38
CA TRP A 521 -14.48 17.57 27.81
C TRP A 521 -14.96 18.67 28.78
N GLN A 522 -14.23 18.91 29.88
CA GLN A 522 -14.50 19.95 30.87
C GLN A 522 -13.34 20.94 30.98
N GLY A 523 -13.63 22.18 31.38
CA GLY A 523 -12.65 23.26 31.52
C GLY A 523 -12.61 24.24 30.33
N PRO A 524 -11.71 25.24 30.34
CA PRO A 524 -11.53 26.17 29.23
C PRO A 524 -11.12 25.42 27.96
N ASP A 525 -11.63 25.87 26.81
CA ASP A 525 -11.32 25.37 25.47
C ASP A 525 -11.45 23.86 25.24
N ALA A 526 -12.10 23.12 26.15
CA ALA A 526 -12.15 21.66 26.14
C ALA A 526 -12.79 21.07 24.87
N MET A 527 -13.73 21.77 24.23
CA MET A 527 -14.31 21.36 22.94
C MET A 527 -13.34 21.55 21.76
N PHE A 528 -12.53 22.61 21.77
CA PHE A 528 -11.47 22.80 20.76
C PHE A 528 -10.36 21.77 20.93
N ASN A 529 -9.93 21.53 22.17
CA ASN A 529 -8.93 20.50 22.50
C ASN A 529 -9.43 19.10 22.10
N LEU A 530 -10.68 18.75 22.42
CA LEU A 530 -11.28 17.48 21.99
C LEU A 530 -11.37 17.36 20.46
N TRP A 531 -11.76 18.42 19.73
CA TRP A 531 -11.78 18.44 18.26
C TRP A 531 -10.37 18.19 17.69
N MET A 532 -9.33 18.85 18.24
CA MET A 532 -7.94 18.66 17.82
C MET A 532 -7.40 17.26 18.15
N ASN A 533 -7.80 16.68 19.28
CA ASN A 533 -7.39 15.33 19.67
C ASN A 533 -8.08 14.27 18.78
N VAL A 534 -9.35 14.47 18.40
CA VAL A 534 -10.05 13.62 17.43
C VAL A 534 -9.43 13.77 16.03
N GLU A 535 -9.07 14.98 15.61
CA GLU A 535 -8.36 15.23 14.34
C GLU A 535 -7.00 14.49 14.31
N ARG A 536 -6.19 14.66 15.36
CA ARG A 536 -4.87 14.03 15.50
C ARG A 536 -4.97 12.50 15.54
N HIS A 537 -5.83 11.93 16.38
CA HIS A 537 -5.93 10.47 16.49
C HIS A 537 -6.65 9.83 15.30
N GLY A 538 -7.54 10.55 14.60
CA GLY A 538 -8.20 10.09 13.39
C GLY A 538 -7.36 10.24 12.10
N GLY A 539 -6.53 11.28 12.00
CA GLY A 539 -5.81 11.63 10.76
C GLY A 539 -6.65 12.40 9.74
N VAL A 540 -7.79 12.95 10.17
CA VAL A 540 -8.88 13.41 9.30
C VAL A 540 -8.42 14.37 8.21
N LEU A 541 -7.66 15.42 8.55
CA LEU A 541 -7.25 16.43 7.57
C LEU A 541 -6.15 15.92 6.62
N CYS A 542 -5.35 14.94 7.03
CA CYS A 542 -4.38 14.28 6.14
C CYS A 542 -5.12 13.42 5.11
N GLY A 543 -6.11 12.63 5.58
CA GLY A 543 -6.99 11.82 4.74
C GLY A 543 -7.79 12.66 3.74
N ARG A 544 -8.35 13.81 4.15
CA ARG A 544 -9.03 14.75 3.23
C ARG A 544 -8.11 15.20 2.09
N ARG A 545 -6.90 15.68 2.42
CA ARG A 545 -5.92 16.15 1.42
C ARG A 545 -5.41 15.04 0.49
N ALA A 546 -5.26 13.82 1.01
CA ALA A 546 -4.89 12.65 0.20
C ALA A 546 -6.04 12.18 -0.73
N ARG A 547 -7.31 12.46 -0.39
CA ARG A 547 -8.48 12.29 -1.28
C ARG A 547 -8.63 13.42 -2.29
N GLU A 548 -8.32 14.67 -1.94
CA GLU A 548 -8.30 15.81 -2.88
C GLU A 548 -7.19 15.67 -3.94
N ALA A 549 -6.02 15.14 -3.57
CA ALA A 549 -4.81 15.16 -4.41
C ALA A 549 -4.25 13.76 -4.73
N VAL A 550 -5.11 12.77 -5.03
CA VAL A 550 -4.76 11.34 -5.18
C VAL A 550 -3.47 11.09 -5.99
N GLY A 551 -3.32 11.73 -7.15
CA GLY A 551 -2.18 11.54 -8.06
C GLY A 551 -0.88 12.25 -7.65
N GLU A 552 -0.90 13.06 -6.58
CA GLU A 552 0.22 13.87 -6.09
C GLU A 552 0.48 13.70 -4.58
N ALA A 553 -0.42 13.02 -3.86
CA ALA A 553 -0.42 12.90 -2.41
C ALA A 553 0.94 12.47 -1.86
N ARG A 554 1.60 11.48 -2.49
CA ARG A 554 2.92 10.99 -2.07
C ARG A 554 4.02 12.05 -2.20
N ALA A 555 4.06 12.78 -3.32
CA ALA A 555 5.04 13.85 -3.53
C ALA A 555 4.82 15.03 -2.57
N ARG A 556 3.55 15.33 -2.23
CA ARG A 556 3.14 16.34 -1.25
C ARG A 556 3.19 15.85 0.22
N GLY A 557 3.49 14.58 0.48
CA GLY A 557 3.54 13.98 1.82
C GLY A 557 2.19 13.81 2.53
N TYR A 558 1.08 13.68 1.78
CA TYR A 558 -0.26 13.39 2.31
C TYR A 558 -0.54 11.88 2.34
N THR A 559 -1.20 11.39 3.39
CA THR A 559 -1.47 9.95 3.62
C THR A 559 -2.95 9.70 3.89
N ASN A 560 -3.53 8.68 3.25
CA ASN A 560 -4.97 8.36 3.38
C ASN A 560 -5.36 7.72 4.73
N ARG A 561 -4.39 7.22 5.50
CA ARG A 561 -4.61 6.51 6.78
C ARG A 561 -4.36 7.39 8.00
N SER A 562 -4.75 6.91 9.19
CA SER A 562 -4.52 7.61 10.45
C SER A 562 -3.02 7.67 10.79
N PRO A 563 -2.55 8.62 11.64
CA PRO A 563 -1.13 8.71 11.99
C PRO A 563 -0.60 7.46 12.66
N GLU A 564 -1.47 6.64 13.26
CA GLU A 564 -1.12 5.32 13.82
C GLU A 564 -0.55 4.36 12.76
N ASP A 565 -1.01 4.51 11.52
CA ASP A 565 -0.73 3.63 10.38
C ASP A 565 0.35 4.17 9.43
N THR A 566 0.57 5.50 9.38
CA THR A 566 1.46 6.21 8.42
C THR A 566 2.82 5.56 8.19
N GLU A 567 3.54 5.13 9.23
CA GLU A 567 4.90 4.58 9.07
C GLU A 567 4.93 3.19 8.42
N LEU A 568 3.79 2.49 8.28
CA LEU A 568 3.71 1.31 7.40
C LEU A 568 3.71 1.67 5.92
N ASP A 569 3.37 2.92 5.58
CA ASP A 569 3.29 3.48 4.23
C ASP A 569 4.63 4.13 3.84
N ASP A 570 5.30 4.80 4.79
CA ASP A 570 6.65 5.35 4.59
C ASP A 570 7.71 4.25 4.37
N ASN A 571 7.57 3.12 5.09
CA ASN A 571 8.37 1.90 4.93
C ASN A 571 7.76 0.90 3.91
N ALA A 572 6.67 1.27 3.21
CA ALA A 572 6.25 0.52 2.03
C ALA A 572 7.14 0.94 0.84
N ASP A 573 7.53 -0.03 0.03
CA ASP A 573 8.46 0.17 -1.09
C ASP A 573 7.99 1.24 -2.09
N GLU A 574 8.90 1.60 -3.01
CA GLU A 574 8.78 2.70 -3.96
C GLU A 574 7.55 2.70 -4.88
N ASP A 575 6.68 1.69 -4.83
CA ASP A 575 5.47 1.58 -5.67
C ASP A 575 4.25 1.09 -4.85
N ALA A 576 4.01 1.68 -3.67
CA ALA A 576 2.82 1.46 -2.86
C ALA A 576 1.53 1.91 -3.58
N MET A 577 0.99 1.05 -4.45
CA MET A 577 -0.19 1.27 -5.30
C MET A 577 -1.51 0.73 -4.70
N ASP A 578 -1.47 0.22 -3.47
CA ASP A 578 -2.31 -0.94 -3.10
C ASP A 578 -3.60 -0.64 -2.30
N ASP A 579 -3.85 0.63 -1.93
CA ASP A 579 -4.91 0.99 -0.97
C ASP A 579 -6.21 1.57 -1.59
N PHE A 580 -6.29 1.67 -2.92
CA PHE A 580 -7.54 2.05 -3.62
C PHE A 580 -8.34 0.80 -4.02
N ASN A 581 -9.41 0.52 -3.29
CA ASN A 581 -10.17 -0.72 -3.36
C ASN A 581 -10.90 -0.93 -4.72
N PHE A 582 -10.86 -2.15 -5.26
CA PHE A 582 -11.31 -2.46 -6.62
C PHE A 582 -12.79 -2.90 -6.67
N GLY A 583 -13.65 -2.06 -7.23
CA GLY A 583 -15.09 -2.31 -7.41
C GLY A 583 -15.51 -2.44 -8.89
N SER A 584 -16.37 -3.42 -9.19
CA SER A 584 -16.88 -3.69 -10.56
C SER A 584 -18.21 -3.00 -10.90
N ALA A 585 -18.62 -2.02 -10.09
CA ALA A 585 -19.76 -1.14 -10.30
C ALA A 585 -19.43 0.25 -9.73
N PRO A 586 -20.05 1.36 -10.21
CA PRO A 586 -20.04 2.61 -9.47
C PRO A 586 -20.66 2.35 -8.08
N ARG A 587 -19.86 2.62 -7.05
CA ARG A 587 -20.22 2.57 -5.63
C ARG A 587 -19.77 3.87 -5.00
N SER A 588 -20.33 4.18 -3.84
CA SER A 588 -19.81 5.24 -2.98
C SER A 588 -18.29 5.08 -2.79
N VAL A 589 -17.55 6.15 -3.06
CA VAL A 589 -16.12 6.18 -2.80
C VAL A 589 -15.92 6.15 -1.29
N ALA A 590 -15.13 5.20 -0.81
CA ALA A 590 -14.86 5.05 0.62
C ALA A 590 -14.36 6.38 1.20
N TRP A 591 -14.88 6.74 2.37
CA TRP A 591 -14.49 7.94 3.14
C TRP A 591 -14.90 9.31 2.58
N TRP A 592 -15.72 9.37 1.51
CA TRP A 592 -16.42 10.60 1.13
C TRP A 592 -17.69 10.82 1.96
N ALA A 593 -18.03 12.08 2.28
CA ALA A 593 -19.26 12.41 3.00
C ALA A 593 -20.50 12.22 2.10
N ASP A 594 -21.68 12.01 2.68
CA ASP A 594 -22.94 12.15 1.95
C ASP A 594 -23.27 13.65 1.82
N GLN A 595 -23.25 14.24 0.61
CA GLN A 595 -23.59 15.66 0.47
C GLN A 595 -25.10 15.94 0.60
N ILE A 596 -25.98 14.93 0.65
CA ILE A 596 -27.41 15.13 0.94
C ILE A 596 -27.60 15.36 2.44
N SER A 597 -27.36 14.35 3.27
CA SER A 597 -27.50 14.46 4.74
C SER A 597 -26.42 15.34 5.39
N GLY A 598 -25.27 15.52 4.73
CA GLY A 598 -24.05 16.07 5.31
C GLY A 598 -23.29 15.10 6.23
N CYS A 599 -23.69 13.83 6.33
CA CYS A 599 -23.07 12.86 7.23
C CYS A 599 -21.69 12.40 6.72
N PRO A 600 -20.59 12.58 7.50
CA PRO A 600 -19.28 12.06 7.15
C PRO A 600 -19.20 10.53 7.27
N SER A 601 -18.29 9.92 6.51
CA SER A 601 -18.14 8.46 6.47
C SER A 601 -17.24 7.87 7.57
N SER A 602 -16.35 8.67 8.18
CA SER A 602 -15.63 8.25 9.40
C SER A 602 -16.38 8.66 10.67
N LEU A 603 -16.15 7.92 11.77
CA LEU A 603 -16.73 8.26 13.07
C LEU A 603 -16.10 9.56 13.61
N GLU A 604 -14.79 9.68 13.42
CA GLU A 604 -13.95 10.82 13.79
C GLU A 604 -14.41 12.11 13.10
N GLU A 605 -14.65 12.10 11.78
CA GLU A 605 -15.23 13.28 11.10
C GLU A 605 -16.65 13.58 11.60
N THR A 606 -17.49 12.58 11.91
CA THR A 606 -18.82 12.89 12.45
C THR A 606 -18.72 13.53 13.84
N VAL A 607 -17.78 13.08 14.66
CA VAL A 607 -17.53 13.67 15.99
C VAL A 607 -17.03 15.11 15.84
N MET A 608 -16.10 15.39 14.91
CA MET A 608 -15.63 16.75 14.63
C MET A 608 -16.75 17.69 14.19
N VAL A 609 -17.58 17.28 13.22
CA VAL A 609 -18.72 18.08 12.71
C VAL A 609 -19.76 18.35 13.80
N LEU A 610 -20.01 17.39 14.70
CA LEU A 610 -20.89 17.62 15.85
C LEU A 610 -20.28 18.63 16.84
N LEU A 611 -18.97 18.54 17.12
CA LEU A 611 -18.27 19.44 18.04
C LEU A 611 -18.19 20.88 17.52
N ASP A 612 -17.80 21.10 16.26
CA ASP A 612 -17.69 22.45 15.70
C ASP A 612 -19.04 23.10 15.37
N SER A 613 -20.10 22.29 15.24
CA SER A 613 -21.50 22.75 15.23
C SER A 613 -22.07 23.01 16.64
N GLY A 614 -21.28 22.84 17.69
CA GLY A 614 -21.61 23.21 19.07
C GLY A 614 -22.32 22.15 19.92
N PHE A 615 -22.37 20.89 19.49
CA PHE A 615 -22.83 19.79 20.36
C PHE A 615 -21.73 19.38 21.36
N ARG A 616 -22.17 18.87 22.53
CA ARG A 616 -21.30 18.53 23.66
C ARG A 616 -21.48 17.08 24.12
N PRO A 617 -20.42 16.32 24.44
CA PRO A 617 -20.53 14.92 24.93
C PRO A 617 -21.34 14.73 26.23
N GLN A 618 -21.58 15.82 26.97
CA GLN A 618 -22.44 15.89 28.15
C GLN A 618 -23.93 15.99 27.84
N GLU A 619 -24.29 16.53 26.67
CA GLU A 619 -25.66 16.95 26.31
C GLU A 619 -26.22 16.17 25.10
N CYS A 620 -25.35 15.60 24.26
CA CYS A 620 -25.72 15.02 22.97
C CYS A 620 -25.47 13.50 22.94
N PRO A 621 -26.52 12.65 23.05
CA PRO A 621 -26.38 11.20 23.10
C PRO A 621 -25.67 10.59 21.88
N ILE A 622 -25.89 11.10 20.66
CA ILE A 622 -25.24 10.57 19.45
C ILE A 622 -23.74 10.90 19.38
N LEU A 623 -23.33 12.08 19.83
CA LEU A 623 -21.93 12.48 19.94
C LEU A 623 -21.22 11.60 20.96
N ARG A 624 -21.86 11.38 22.11
CA ARG A 624 -21.40 10.48 23.17
C ARG A 624 -21.28 9.02 22.69
N GLU A 625 -22.25 8.51 21.93
CA GLU A 625 -22.22 7.15 21.35
C GLU A 625 -21.08 6.98 20.33
N LYS A 626 -20.92 7.95 19.43
CA LYS A 626 -19.86 7.95 18.40
C LYS A 626 -18.48 8.10 19.02
N LEU A 627 -18.30 9.04 19.97
CA LEU A 627 -17.02 9.25 20.65
C LEU A 627 -16.64 8.07 21.54
N ARG A 628 -17.58 7.42 22.25
CA ARG A 628 -17.33 6.15 22.96
C ARG A 628 -16.74 5.11 21.99
N LYS A 629 -17.30 4.99 20.79
CA LYS A 629 -16.83 4.04 19.78
C LYS A 629 -15.45 4.38 19.21
N VAL A 630 -15.15 5.66 18.99
CA VAL A 630 -13.78 6.11 18.63
C VAL A 630 -12.80 5.74 19.74
N VAL A 631 -13.10 6.07 21.01
CA VAL A 631 -12.22 5.78 22.15
C VAL A 631 -12.02 4.27 22.33
N SER A 632 -13.08 3.47 22.38
CA SER A 632 -12.96 2.01 22.49
C SER A 632 -12.17 1.41 21.32
N TYR A 633 -12.40 1.87 20.09
CA TYR A 633 -11.64 1.42 18.92
C TYR A 633 -10.15 1.80 19.01
N LYS A 634 -9.81 3.00 19.48
CA LYS A 634 -8.42 3.45 19.64
C LYS A 634 -7.69 2.73 20.79
N ILE A 635 -8.37 2.44 21.91
CA ILE A 635 -7.86 1.55 22.96
C ILE A 635 -7.58 0.16 22.36
N ASP A 636 -8.56 -0.46 21.69
CA ASP A 636 -8.39 -1.78 21.05
C ASP A 636 -7.27 -1.76 19.99
N ASN A 637 -7.13 -0.69 19.20
CA ASN A 637 -6.11 -0.61 18.16
C ASN A 637 -4.70 -0.51 18.75
N LYS A 638 -4.46 0.42 19.69
CA LYS A 638 -3.16 0.55 20.38
C LYS A 638 -2.78 -0.72 21.13
N THR A 639 -3.71 -1.28 21.91
CA THR A 639 -3.46 -2.46 22.74
C THR A 639 -3.20 -3.71 21.88
N GLN A 640 -3.94 -3.93 20.79
CA GLN A 640 -3.67 -5.05 19.89
C GLN A 640 -2.34 -4.89 19.13
N ASN A 641 -2.07 -3.70 18.60
CA ASN A 641 -0.91 -3.45 17.72
C ASN A 641 0.41 -3.25 18.50
N LEU A 642 0.35 -2.93 19.80
CA LEU A 642 1.50 -2.64 20.68
C LEU A 642 2.44 -1.52 20.15
N ARG A 643 1.85 -0.45 19.59
CA ARG A 643 2.57 0.69 19.00
C ARG A 643 2.31 2.00 19.76
N PHE A 644 3.39 2.75 19.99
CA PHE A 644 3.40 4.03 20.69
C PHE A 644 4.44 4.99 20.10
N GLU A 645 4.17 6.29 20.22
CA GLU A 645 5.07 7.38 19.84
C GLU A 645 6.14 7.58 20.93
N LEU A 646 7.39 7.84 20.54
CA LEU A 646 8.44 8.32 21.43
C LEU A 646 8.61 9.83 21.23
N LYS A 647 8.48 10.61 22.31
CA LYS A 647 8.57 12.09 22.26
C LYS A 647 9.95 12.57 21.80
N HIS A 648 11.01 11.85 22.17
CA HIS A 648 12.40 12.16 21.81
C HIS A 648 12.85 11.27 20.63
N SER A 649 12.16 11.40 19.49
CA SER A 649 12.48 10.67 18.25
C SER A 649 12.06 11.42 16.99
N CYS A 650 12.71 11.11 15.87
CA CYS A 650 12.28 11.55 14.55
C CYS A 650 12.59 10.52 13.45
N THR A 651 11.89 10.62 12.33
CA THR A 651 12.14 9.88 11.09
C THR A 651 12.30 10.84 9.93
N ALA A 652 13.37 10.67 9.14
CA ALA A 652 13.63 11.42 7.91
C ALA A 652 14.52 10.61 6.96
N PHE A 653 14.70 11.06 5.71
CA PHE A 653 15.64 10.45 4.78
C PHE A 653 17.08 10.53 5.30
N ALA A 654 17.83 9.45 5.12
CA ALA A 654 19.28 9.47 5.26
C ALA A 654 19.94 10.05 4.01
N VAL A 655 20.95 10.90 4.19
CA VAL A 655 21.79 11.44 3.11
C VAL A 655 23.26 11.43 3.53
N PRO A 656 24.23 11.21 2.63
CA PRO A 656 25.65 11.31 2.95
C PRO A 656 26.07 12.77 3.09
N ASP A 657 27.09 13.02 3.91
CA ASP A 657 27.74 14.31 4.10
C ASP A 657 28.40 14.80 2.78
N PRO A 658 27.94 15.92 2.18
CA PRO A 658 28.51 16.45 0.95
C PRO A 658 29.86 17.16 1.17
N TYR A 659 30.24 17.48 2.40
CA TYR A 659 31.44 18.26 2.74
C TYR A 659 32.52 17.47 3.48
N ASN A 660 32.25 16.22 3.88
CA ASN A 660 33.19 15.33 4.59
C ASN A 660 33.73 15.96 5.90
N VAL A 661 32.81 16.49 6.71
CA VAL A 661 33.06 17.21 7.96
C VAL A 661 32.61 16.46 9.21
N LEU A 662 31.74 15.47 9.09
CA LEU A 662 31.31 14.60 10.19
C LEU A 662 32.33 13.48 10.42
N GLY A 663 32.73 13.23 11.68
CA GLY A 663 33.56 12.07 12.02
C GLY A 663 32.83 10.72 11.82
N PRO A 664 33.54 9.57 11.80
CA PRO A 664 32.97 8.27 11.35
C PRO A 664 31.75 7.74 12.11
N ASN A 665 31.47 8.22 13.33
CA ASN A 665 30.29 7.88 14.12
C ASN A 665 29.46 9.12 14.49
N GLU A 666 29.56 10.19 13.68
CA GLU A 666 28.81 11.43 13.83
C GLU A 666 27.76 11.59 12.73
N ILE A 667 26.61 12.16 13.11
CA ILE A 667 25.50 12.51 12.23
C ILE A 667 25.00 13.93 12.54
N GLN A 668 24.27 14.55 11.61
CA GLN A 668 23.49 15.76 11.93
C GLN A 668 22.00 15.52 11.70
N ILE A 669 21.19 16.00 12.65
CA ILE A 669 19.72 15.98 12.58
C ILE A 669 19.24 17.42 12.75
N LYS A 670 18.66 18.01 11.69
CA LYS A 670 18.09 19.36 11.72
C LYS A 670 16.74 19.39 10.99
N SER A 671 15.72 20.02 11.57
CA SER A 671 14.42 20.22 10.92
C SER A 671 14.27 21.65 10.37
N SER A 672 13.38 21.84 9.39
CA SER A 672 12.94 23.16 8.93
C SER A 672 12.12 23.93 9.98
N ARG A 673 11.75 23.29 11.09
CA ARG A 673 10.90 23.86 12.15
C ARG A 673 11.47 23.55 13.52
N ARG A 674 11.15 24.41 14.50
CA ARG A 674 11.42 24.17 15.92
C ARG A 674 10.37 23.19 16.49
N ASN A 675 10.47 21.91 16.12
CA ASN A 675 9.46 20.87 16.38
C ASN A 675 10.01 19.60 17.09
N LEU A 676 11.32 19.51 17.32
CA LEU A 676 11.96 18.37 17.98
C LEU A 676 11.93 18.63 19.50
N GLN A 677 11.49 17.68 20.33
CA GLN A 677 11.50 17.87 21.78
C GLN A 677 12.85 17.49 22.37
N ALA A 678 13.55 18.46 22.96
CA ALA A 678 14.77 18.25 23.74
C ALA A 678 14.44 17.71 25.15
N GLU A 679 15.45 17.23 25.87
CA GLU A 679 15.26 16.54 27.16
C GLU A 679 14.83 17.46 28.32
N ASP A 680 15.09 18.77 28.20
CA ASP A 680 14.54 19.81 29.08
C ASP A 680 13.04 20.08 28.83
N GLY A 681 12.45 19.41 27.83
CA GLY A 681 11.08 19.56 27.39
C GLY A 681 10.85 20.69 26.39
N LEU A 682 11.85 21.56 26.14
CA LEU A 682 11.76 22.63 25.15
C LEU A 682 11.77 22.06 23.72
N LEU A 683 11.19 22.82 22.80
CA LEU A 683 11.34 22.53 21.38
C LEU A 683 12.69 23.07 20.87
N THR A 684 13.31 22.33 19.96
CA THR A 684 14.52 22.68 19.21
C THR A 684 14.29 22.38 17.72
N ASP A 685 15.12 22.94 16.84
CA ASP A 685 15.19 22.59 15.42
C ASP A 685 16.42 21.71 15.10
N ILE A 686 17.27 21.41 16.09
CA ILE A 686 18.51 20.64 15.96
C ILE A 686 18.75 19.76 17.20
N ILE A 687 19.29 18.55 17.00
CA ILE A 687 19.64 17.59 18.06
C ILE A 687 21.16 17.41 18.14
N THR A 688 21.69 17.31 19.35
CA THR A 688 23.11 17.02 19.63
C THR A 688 23.24 16.03 20.78
N GLY A 689 24.38 15.33 20.88
CA GLY A 689 24.65 14.31 21.91
C GLY A 689 24.44 12.87 21.43
N ASP A 690 24.44 11.91 22.36
CA ASP A 690 24.27 10.48 22.03
C ASP A 690 22.85 10.20 21.50
N VAL A 691 22.76 9.51 20.35
CA VAL A 691 21.50 9.09 19.73
C VAL A 691 21.60 7.65 19.23
N LEU A 692 20.46 6.94 19.16
CA LEU A 692 20.37 5.64 18.49
C LEU A 692 19.75 5.81 17.11
N ILE A 693 20.35 5.21 16.09
CA ILE A 693 19.80 5.13 14.72
C ILE A 693 19.39 3.70 14.39
N ALA A 694 18.25 3.55 13.69
CA ALA A 694 17.65 2.28 13.30
C ALA A 694 16.89 2.39 11.96
N ARG A 695 16.79 1.29 11.22
CA ARG A 695 15.95 1.15 10.01
C ARG A 695 15.00 -0.06 10.18
N ASN A 696 13.93 -0.13 9.39
CA ASN A 696 13.13 -1.35 9.24
C ASN A 696 13.42 -1.98 7.86
N PRO A 697 13.41 -3.31 7.71
CA PRO A 697 13.25 -4.33 8.76
C PRO A 697 14.43 -4.37 9.73
N CYS A 698 14.19 -4.78 10.98
CA CYS A 698 15.24 -4.91 12.02
C CYS A 698 15.30 -6.39 12.44
N LYS A 699 16.40 -7.07 12.12
CA LYS A 699 16.51 -8.54 12.18
C LYS A 699 17.75 -9.02 12.93
N LEU A 700 18.83 -8.26 12.91
CA LEU A 700 20.11 -8.59 13.52
C LEU A 700 20.31 -7.77 14.80
N PRO A 701 21.07 -8.25 15.80
CA PRO A 701 21.49 -7.45 16.95
C PRO A 701 22.16 -6.11 16.57
N SER A 702 22.87 -6.07 15.44
CA SER A 702 23.62 -4.91 14.95
C SER A 702 22.79 -3.82 14.27
N ASP A 703 21.52 -4.07 13.93
CA ASP A 703 20.67 -3.17 13.12
C ASP A 703 20.24 -1.87 13.83
N ILE A 704 20.70 -1.66 15.07
CA ILE A 704 20.60 -0.41 15.80
C ILE A 704 22.01 -0.02 16.25
N ARG A 705 22.40 1.23 15.98
CA ARG A 705 23.71 1.78 16.33
C ARG A 705 23.56 3.03 17.20
N LYS A 706 24.30 3.10 18.31
CA LYS A 706 24.56 4.33 19.04
C LYS A 706 25.64 5.13 18.30
N VAL A 707 25.35 6.39 18.05
CA VAL A 707 26.17 7.38 17.34
C VAL A 707 25.98 8.75 17.99
N LYS A 708 26.71 9.77 17.54
CA LYS A 708 26.68 11.12 18.12
C LYS A 708 26.07 12.12 17.14
N ALA A 709 25.03 12.82 17.56
CA ALA A 709 24.48 13.96 16.83
C ALA A 709 25.32 15.24 17.09
N VAL A 710 25.61 16.01 16.05
CA VAL A 710 26.38 17.26 16.11
C VAL A 710 25.75 18.38 15.27
N ASP A 711 26.07 19.62 15.58
CA ASP A 711 25.76 20.81 14.78
C ASP A 711 27.02 21.28 14.05
N HIS A 712 27.11 21.04 12.75
CA HIS A 712 28.22 21.50 11.93
C HIS A 712 27.79 22.68 11.02
N PRO A 713 28.43 23.86 11.08
CA PRO A 713 27.97 25.06 10.38
C PRO A 713 27.68 24.89 8.88
N LEU A 714 28.53 24.17 8.14
CA LEU A 714 28.33 23.93 6.69
C LEU A 714 27.11 23.06 6.38
N LEU A 715 26.65 22.25 7.34
CA LEU A 715 25.51 21.35 7.15
C LEU A 715 24.17 21.97 7.55
N ARG A 716 24.14 23.19 8.12
CA ARG A 716 22.91 23.81 8.64
C ARG A 716 21.81 24.07 7.60
N ASN A 717 22.14 24.02 6.31
CA ASN A 717 21.17 24.13 5.21
C ASN A 717 20.51 22.79 4.83
N TYR A 718 20.98 21.65 5.37
CA TYR A 718 20.36 20.33 5.17
C TYR A 718 19.29 20.08 6.22
N LEU A 719 18.13 20.70 5.97
CA LEU A 719 16.91 20.63 6.79
C LEU A 719 16.06 19.42 6.40
N ASP A 720 15.38 18.83 7.38
CA ASP A 720 14.41 17.73 7.22
C ASP A 720 15.01 16.44 6.61
N VAL A 721 16.28 16.18 6.91
CA VAL A 721 17.05 14.97 6.61
C VAL A 721 17.95 14.60 7.80
N ILE A 722 18.49 13.38 7.79
CA ILE A 722 19.60 12.97 8.67
C ILE A 722 20.86 12.88 7.81
N VAL A 723 21.88 13.68 8.12
CA VAL A 723 23.17 13.66 7.40
C VAL A 723 24.11 12.67 8.08
N PHE A 724 24.67 11.75 7.30
CA PHE A 724 25.57 10.68 7.73
C PHE A 724 27.02 10.96 7.30
N SER A 725 28.00 10.68 8.15
CA SER A 725 29.41 10.74 7.76
C SER A 725 29.74 9.83 6.57
N VAL A 726 30.62 10.34 5.71
CA VAL A 726 31.27 9.58 4.61
C VAL A 726 32.64 9.03 5.02
N GLN A 727 33.01 9.10 6.30
CA GLN A 727 34.27 8.60 6.86
C GLN A 727 34.11 7.23 7.52
N GLY A 728 35.25 6.52 7.68
CA GLY A 728 35.31 5.18 8.26
C GLY A 728 35.29 4.06 7.22
N HIS A 729 35.54 2.84 7.68
CA HIS A 729 35.74 1.66 6.83
C HIS A 729 34.45 1.13 6.17
N ARG A 730 33.27 1.55 6.66
CA ARG A 730 31.96 1.08 6.18
C ARG A 730 30.95 2.18 6.38
N ARG A 731 30.10 2.44 5.37
CA ARG A 731 29.05 3.47 5.50
C ARG A 731 28.14 3.15 6.68
N LEU A 732 27.88 4.14 7.53
CA LEU A 732 27.18 3.94 8.79
C LEU A 732 25.74 3.40 8.62
N ILE A 733 25.08 3.68 7.50
CA ILE A 733 23.75 3.16 7.17
C ILE A 733 23.73 1.68 6.75
N ASP A 734 24.84 1.10 6.29
CA ASP A 734 24.90 -0.32 5.89
C ASP A 734 24.79 -1.26 7.11
N PHE A 735 25.21 -0.80 8.29
CA PHE A 735 24.93 -1.49 9.56
C PHE A 735 23.43 -1.57 9.90
N LEU A 736 22.57 -0.72 9.31
CA LEU A 736 21.13 -0.70 9.55
C LEU A 736 20.39 -1.66 8.60
N ALA A 737 20.62 -2.96 8.78
CA ALA A 737 20.09 -4.04 7.95
C ALA A 737 20.46 -3.94 6.45
N GLY A 738 21.64 -3.42 6.10
CA GLY A 738 22.09 -3.29 4.71
C GLY A 738 21.48 -2.09 3.97
N GLY A 739 21.56 -0.89 4.55
CA GLY A 739 20.97 0.33 3.98
C GLY A 739 21.87 1.09 2.99
N ASP A 740 21.25 2.00 2.24
CA ASP A 740 21.88 2.89 1.28
C ASP A 740 21.26 4.31 1.34
N TYR A 741 21.62 5.20 0.42
CA TYR A 741 21.08 6.56 0.33
C TYR A 741 20.21 6.78 -0.91
N ASP A 742 19.58 5.72 -1.43
CA ASP A 742 18.72 5.74 -2.63
C ASP A 742 17.22 6.03 -2.31
N GLY A 743 16.89 6.02 -1.02
CA GLY A 743 15.57 6.36 -0.50
C GLY A 743 15.28 5.98 0.96
N ASP A 744 16.27 5.48 1.71
CA ASP A 744 16.08 4.99 3.07
C ASP A 744 15.65 6.08 4.06
N ILE A 745 14.71 5.73 4.92
CA ILE A 745 14.24 6.55 6.04
C ILE A 745 14.75 5.93 7.34
N VAL A 746 15.50 6.72 8.12
CA VAL A 746 16.08 6.28 9.39
C VAL A 746 15.30 6.86 10.57
N LEU A 747 15.06 6.03 11.58
CA LEU A 747 14.57 6.43 12.90
C LEU A 747 15.76 6.83 13.77
N ALA A 748 15.76 8.05 14.29
CA ALA A 748 16.68 8.51 15.32
C ALA A 748 15.95 8.64 16.68
N LEU A 749 16.60 8.18 17.75
CA LEU A 749 16.10 8.20 19.13
C LEU A 749 17.11 8.89 20.05
N TRP A 750 16.68 9.88 20.84
CA TRP A 750 17.55 10.61 21.79
C TRP A 750 17.01 10.63 23.23
N ALA A 751 16.10 9.71 23.59
CA ALA A 751 15.62 9.56 24.97
C ALA A 751 16.71 8.96 25.88
N ALA A 752 17.28 9.73 26.80
CA ALA A 752 18.41 9.31 27.63
C ALA A 752 18.20 7.98 28.36
N ASN A 753 16.98 7.66 28.82
CA ASN A 753 16.70 6.38 29.49
C ASN A 753 16.84 5.15 28.56
N ILE A 754 16.55 5.30 27.27
CA ILE A 754 16.78 4.29 26.24
C ILE A 754 18.25 4.33 25.79
N VAL A 755 18.76 5.52 25.45
CA VAL A 755 20.11 5.73 24.92
C VAL A 755 21.19 5.25 25.90
N SER A 756 21.15 5.68 27.17
CA SER A 756 22.16 5.31 28.18
C SER A 756 22.17 3.80 28.46
N SER A 757 21.00 3.16 28.45
CA SER A 757 20.86 1.71 28.67
C SER A 757 21.36 0.85 27.50
N PHE A 758 21.29 1.38 26.28
CA PHE A 758 21.62 0.64 25.06
C PHE A 758 23.12 0.46 24.84
N LYS A 759 23.50 -0.76 24.44
CA LYS A 759 24.86 -1.15 24.07
C LYS A 759 24.88 -1.62 22.61
N ASN A 760 25.85 -1.15 21.82
CA ASN A 760 26.06 -1.66 20.46
C ASN A 760 26.35 -3.16 20.51
N ALA A 761 25.71 -3.93 19.63
CA ALA A 761 26.05 -5.32 19.41
C ALA A 761 27.39 -5.45 18.67
N ASP A 762 28.03 -6.61 18.84
CA ASP A 762 29.23 -7.02 18.12
C ASP A 762 29.01 -7.01 16.59
N GLU A 763 29.93 -6.42 15.85
CA GLU A 763 29.79 -6.20 14.41
C GLU A 763 29.78 -7.49 13.59
N LYS A 764 30.23 -8.63 14.16
CA LYS A 764 30.07 -9.96 13.54
C LYS A 764 28.61 -10.37 13.30
N TYR A 765 27.65 -9.73 13.96
CA TYR A 765 26.22 -9.92 13.68
C TYR A 765 25.75 -9.22 12.40
N SER A 766 26.58 -8.37 11.79
CA SER A 766 26.31 -7.66 10.53
C SER A 766 27.02 -8.28 9.30
N LEU A 767 27.61 -9.47 9.49
CA LEU A 767 28.39 -10.20 8.48
C LEU A 767 27.69 -11.50 8.10
N ASP A 768 27.73 -11.86 6.82
CA ASP A 768 27.02 -13.03 6.27
C ASP A 768 27.55 -14.34 6.90
N PRO A 769 26.71 -15.16 7.57
CA PRO A 769 27.19 -16.31 8.35
C PRO A 769 27.64 -17.48 7.47
N VAL A 770 28.69 -18.18 7.92
CA VAL A 770 29.38 -19.25 7.16
C VAL A 770 28.42 -20.28 6.56
N GLY A 771 28.63 -20.59 5.28
CA GLY A 771 27.82 -21.53 4.51
C GLY A 771 26.39 -21.07 4.31
N LEU A 772 26.13 -19.75 4.18
CA LEU A 772 24.82 -19.24 3.77
C LEU A 772 24.54 -19.59 2.30
N ASP A 773 25.51 -19.49 1.40
CA ASP A 773 25.34 -19.79 -0.03
C ASP A 773 24.89 -21.23 -0.32
N LEU A 774 25.23 -22.18 0.54
CA LEU A 774 24.79 -23.57 0.42
C LEU A 774 23.25 -23.71 0.42
N ALA A 775 22.53 -22.74 1.01
CA ALA A 775 21.07 -22.66 1.01
C ALA A 775 20.45 -22.19 -0.32
N PHE A 776 21.25 -21.63 -1.25
CA PHE A 776 20.75 -20.97 -2.45
C PHE A 776 21.31 -21.60 -3.74
N ALA A 777 20.48 -21.65 -4.78
CA ALA A 777 20.95 -21.64 -6.15
C ALA A 777 21.09 -20.18 -6.60
N ARG A 778 21.88 -19.91 -7.65
CA ARG A 778 22.00 -18.58 -8.24
C ARG A 778 21.81 -18.66 -9.75
N ASP A 779 20.90 -17.85 -10.27
CA ASP A 779 20.81 -17.54 -11.69
C ASP A 779 21.96 -16.59 -12.06
N THR A 780 22.75 -16.98 -13.06
CA THR A 780 23.93 -16.26 -13.51
C THR A 780 23.86 -15.85 -14.98
N GLU A 781 22.67 -15.93 -15.63
CA GLU A 781 22.55 -15.48 -17.01
C GLU A 781 22.69 -13.95 -17.10
N THR A 782 23.73 -13.50 -17.82
CA THR A 782 23.96 -12.09 -18.16
C THR A 782 23.24 -11.70 -19.45
N GLY A 783 23.04 -10.41 -19.69
CA GLY A 783 22.50 -9.91 -20.96
C GLY A 783 23.30 -10.40 -22.18
N SER A 784 24.62 -10.50 -22.10
CA SER A 784 25.47 -11.08 -23.15
C SER A 784 25.13 -12.55 -23.45
N SER A 785 24.94 -13.38 -22.41
CA SER A 785 24.54 -14.78 -22.53
C SER A 785 23.12 -14.91 -23.09
N PHE A 786 22.19 -14.11 -22.57
CA PHE A 786 20.80 -14.06 -23.02
C PHE A 786 20.70 -13.71 -24.51
N LEU A 787 21.35 -12.63 -24.95
CA LEU A 787 21.39 -12.22 -26.35
C LEU A 787 22.00 -13.27 -27.27
N ALA A 788 23.07 -13.95 -26.83
CA ALA A 788 23.64 -15.08 -27.57
C ALA A 788 22.65 -16.25 -27.67
N ARG A 789 21.93 -16.57 -26.59
CA ARG A 789 20.93 -17.66 -26.53
C ARG A 789 19.68 -17.40 -27.36
N ILE A 790 19.24 -16.14 -27.52
CA ILE A 790 18.07 -15.78 -28.34
C ILE A 790 18.41 -15.36 -29.78
N LYS A 791 19.70 -15.37 -30.16
CA LYS A 791 20.16 -14.94 -31.48
C LYS A 791 19.56 -15.81 -32.60
N GLY A 792 18.78 -15.18 -33.48
CA GLY A 792 18.11 -15.86 -34.60
C GLY A 792 16.87 -16.66 -34.21
N ALA A 793 16.40 -16.56 -32.96
CA ALA A 793 15.11 -17.12 -32.56
C ALA A 793 13.93 -16.25 -33.05
N GLU A 794 12.79 -16.88 -33.34
CA GLU A 794 11.55 -16.21 -33.75
C GLU A 794 11.05 -15.19 -32.71
N PRO A 795 10.38 -14.08 -33.12
CA PRO A 795 9.98 -13.00 -32.21
C PRO A 795 9.22 -13.47 -30.96
N GLU A 796 8.25 -14.37 -31.12
CA GLU A 796 7.47 -14.92 -30.00
C GLU A 796 8.34 -15.67 -28.98
N VAL A 797 9.39 -16.36 -29.44
CA VAL A 797 10.36 -17.05 -28.58
C VAL A 797 11.22 -16.04 -27.81
N ARG A 798 11.61 -14.92 -28.45
CA ARG A 798 12.36 -13.84 -27.79
C ARG A 798 11.50 -13.14 -26.73
N ILE A 799 10.23 -12.84 -27.04
CA ILE A 799 9.25 -12.29 -26.10
C ILE A 799 9.07 -13.22 -24.89
N HIS A 800 8.83 -14.53 -25.10
CA HIS A 800 8.70 -15.49 -24.01
C HIS A 800 9.98 -15.64 -23.17
N ALA A 801 11.16 -15.50 -23.78
CA ALA A 801 12.44 -15.49 -23.07
C ALA A 801 12.55 -14.24 -22.15
N MET A 802 12.24 -13.04 -22.66
CA MET A 802 12.21 -11.81 -21.85
C MET A 802 11.17 -11.89 -20.73
N GLN A 803 9.95 -12.34 -21.03
CA GLN A 803 8.87 -12.49 -20.06
C GLN A 803 9.17 -13.52 -18.96
N THR A 804 10.07 -14.47 -19.19
CA THR A 804 10.52 -15.39 -18.12
C THR A 804 11.25 -14.65 -17.00
N TYR A 805 11.94 -13.54 -17.31
CA TYR A 805 12.57 -12.65 -16.33
C TYR A 805 11.64 -11.51 -15.86
N LEU A 806 10.83 -10.92 -16.75
CA LEU A 806 9.91 -9.82 -16.43
C LEU A 806 8.70 -10.26 -15.58
N LEU A 807 8.31 -11.54 -15.65
CA LEU A 807 7.24 -12.14 -14.84
C LEU A 807 7.80 -13.01 -13.69
N GLY A 808 9.05 -12.77 -13.29
CA GLY A 808 9.76 -13.54 -12.26
C GLY A 808 9.12 -13.45 -10.87
N ALA A 809 8.46 -12.35 -10.53
CA ALA A 809 7.76 -12.14 -9.25
C ALA A 809 6.58 -13.11 -9.02
N LEU A 810 6.10 -13.79 -10.07
CA LEU A 810 5.04 -14.80 -9.98
C LEU A 810 5.53 -16.16 -9.45
N VAL A 811 6.84 -16.31 -9.25
CA VAL A 811 7.47 -17.54 -8.73
C VAL A 811 7.68 -17.40 -7.23
N ASP A 812 6.98 -18.25 -6.46
CA ASP A 812 7.07 -18.37 -5.00
C ASP A 812 6.89 -17.07 -4.16
N PRO A 813 5.89 -16.20 -4.45
CA PRO A 813 5.71 -14.89 -3.80
C PRO A 813 5.41 -14.92 -2.29
N SER A 814 5.28 -16.10 -1.69
CA SER A 814 5.05 -16.26 -0.25
C SER A 814 6.33 -16.36 0.59
N LEU A 815 7.52 -16.42 -0.03
CA LEU A 815 8.77 -16.73 0.68
C LEU A 815 9.22 -15.65 1.67
N ILE A 816 9.17 -14.36 1.31
CA ILE A 816 9.59 -13.26 2.20
C ILE A 816 8.77 -13.29 3.51
N GLY A 817 7.44 -13.46 3.39
CA GLY A 817 6.53 -13.59 4.53
C GLY A 817 6.77 -14.85 5.38
N LYS A 818 7.08 -15.99 4.73
CA LYS A 818 7.46 -17.23 5.43
C LYS A 818 8.75 -17.05 6.23
N TYR A 819 9.81 -16.51 5.63
CA TYR A 819 11.09 -16.31 6.30
C TYR A 819 11.01 -15.27 7.43
N SER A 820 10.27 -14.18 7.27
CA SER A 820 10.05 -13.22 8.37
C SER A 820 9.27 -13.84 9.55
N ALA A 821 8.28 -14.70 9.27
CA ALA A 821 7.55 -15.43 10.31
C ALA A 821 8.42 -16.49 11.02
N MET A 822 9.19 -17.28 10.27
CA MET A 822 10.12 -18.26 10.83
C MET A 822 11.23 -17.58 11.65
N HIS A 823 11.75 -16.44 11.18
CA HIS A 823 12.71 -15.63 11.95
C HIS A 823 12.10 -15.13 13.25
N THR A 824 10.85 -14.64 13.24
CA THR A 824 10.18 -14.19 14.47
C THR A 824 9.94 -15.33 15.47
N ASN A 825 9.66 -16.54 14.97
CA ASN A 825 9.60 -17.74 15.81
C ASN A 825 10.98 -18.07 16.41
N ALA A 826 12.06 -18.00 15.62
CA ALA A 826 13.42 -18.26 16.07
C ALA A 826 13.91 -17.25 17.13
N ILE A 827 13.65 -15.95 16.97
CA ILE A 827 13.96 -14.94 18.00
C ILE A 827 13.26 -15.31 19.32
N TYR A 828 11.97 -15.62 19.25
CA TYR A 828 11.16 -15.90 20.43
C TYR A 828 11.63 -17.16 21.16
N GLN A 829 11.88 -18.24 20.40
CA GLN A 829 12.30 -19.53 20.93
C GLN A 829 13.75 -19.55 21.39
N LEU A 830 14.70 -19.08 20.57
CA LEU A 830 16.14 -19.27 20.74
C LEU A 830 16.90 -18.02 21.18
N GLY A 831 16.30 -16.83 21.06
CA GLY A 831 16.97 -15.52 21.27
C GLY A 831 17.46 -14.89 19.96
N LEU A 832 17.66 -13.56 19.98
CA LEU A 832 18.01 -12.76 18.80
C LEU A 832 19.46 -13.05 18.33
N GLY A 833 20.43 -12.95 19.22
CA GLY A 833 21.85 -13.23 18.92
C GLY A 833 22.22 -14.71 18.73
N HIS A 834 21.27 -15.64 18.77
CA HIS A 834 21.56 -17.07 18.63
C HIS A 834 21.99 -17.41 17.18
N PRO A 835 23.05 -18.21 16.93
CA PRO A 835 23.59 -18.44 15.58
C PRO A 835 22.58 -18.94 14.54
N ARG A 836 21.63 -19.81 14.94
CA ARG A 836 20.53 -20.26 14.07
C ARG A 836 19.53 -19.13 13.73
N THR A 837 19.29 -18.19 14.64
CA THR A 837 18.46 -17.00 14.40
C THR A 837 19.16 -16.06 13.42
N HIS A 838 20.46 -15.78 13.65
CA HIS A 838 21.29 -15.00 12.73
C HIS A 838 21.31 -15.61 11.30
N LYS A 839 21.56 -16.91 11.15
CA LYS A 839 21.54 -17.57 9.83
C LYS A 839 20.17 -17.50 9.16
N LEU A 840 19.07 -17.41 9.92
CA LEU A 840 17.72 -17.25 9.40
C LEU A 840 17.38 -15.78 9.04
N ALA A 841 17.96 -14.80 9.74
CA ALA A 841 17.92 -13.38 9.37
C ALA A 841 18.65 -13.13 8.04
N ALA A 842 19.85 -13.67 7.88
CA ALA A 842 20.63 -13.54 6.65
C ALA A 842 19.94 -14.25 5.47
N LYS A 843 19.31 -15.43 5.69
CA LYS A 843 18.41 -16.06 4.70
C LYS A 843 17.25 -15.13 4.32
N PHE A 844 16.62 -14.45 5.29
CA PHE A 844 15.53 -13.51 5.02
C PHE A 844 15.99 -12.33 4.16
N ALA A 845 17.13 -11.69 4.46
CA ALA A 845 17.68 -10.61 3.65
C ALA A 845 18.01 -11.07 2.21
N ARG A 846 18.69 -12.21 2.07
CA ARG A 846 19.02 -12.82 0.77
C ARG A 846 17.76 -13.19 -0.04
N VAL A 847 16.65 -13.53 0.62
CA VAL A 847 15.34 -13.79 0.00
C VAL A 847 14.62 -12.48 -0.39
N LEU A 848 14.79 -11.38 0.35
CA LEU A 848 14.26 -10.06 0.02
C LEU A 848 14.88 -9.53 -1.29
N ASP A 849 16.21 -9.62 -1.44
CA ASP A 849 16.95 -9.19 -2.64
C ASP A 849 17.06 -10.26 -3.75
N SER A 850 16.37 -11.40 -3.61
CA SER A 850 16.39 -12.51 -4.58
C SER A 850 16.08 -12.06 -6.01
N SER A 851 15.08 -11.17 -6.16
CA SER A 851 14.65 -10.57 -7.42
C SER A 851 15.76 -9.79 -8.14
N LYS A 852 16.60 -9.06 -7.39
CA LYS A 852 17.68 -8.22 -7.93
C LYS A 852 18.94 -9.03 -8.24
N ASN A 853 19.27 -10.02 -7.40
CA ASN A 853 20.60 -10.64 -7.36
C ASN A 853 20.67 -12.09 -7.88
N GLY A 854 19.55 -12.67 -8.29
CA GLY A 854 19.48 -13.98 -8.95
C GLY A 854 19.49 -15.19 -8.01
N TYR A 855 19.63 -14.96 -6.70
CA TYR A 855 19.57 -16.03 -5.71
C TYR A 855 18.14 -16.60 -5.58
N ARG A 856 18.01 -17.93 -5.60
CA ARG A 856 16.78 -18.66 -5.31
C ARG A 856 17.05 -19.66 -4.18
N ILE A 857 16.32 -19.58 -3.07
CA ILE A 857 16.50 -20.49 -1.95
C ILE A 857 16.05 -21.91 -2.32
N LYS A 858 16.86 -22.93 -2.03
CA LYS A 858 16.65 -24.28 -2.54
C LYS A 858 15.43 -24.96 -1.90
N PRO A 859 14.63 -25.77 -2.62
CA PRO A 859 13.43 -26.43 -2.09
C PRO A 859 13.66 -27.25 -0.81
N GLU A 860 14.77 -28.00 -0.75
CA GLU A 860 15.19 -28.79 0.40
C GLU A 860 15.57 -27.91 1.61
N THR A 861 16.09 -26.69 1.38
CA THR A 861 16.31 -25.72 2.45
C THR A 861 14.99 -25.15 2.97
N ILE A 862 14.05 -24.80 2.08
CA ILE A 862 12.70 -24.37 2.49
C ILE A 862 12.04 -25.46 3.34
N LEU A 863 12.16 -26.74 2.94
CA LEU A 863 11.62 -27.87 3.69
C LEU A 863 12.25 -28.00 5.08
N ALA A 864 13.59 -27.91 5.16
CA ALA A 864 14.34 -27.99 6.41
C ALA A 864 14.02 -26.84 7.36
N ASP A 865 14.08 -25.59 6.90
CA ASP A 865 13.75 -24.41 7.71
C ASP A 865 12.28 -24.42 8.13
N THR A 866 11.36 -24.86 7.26
CA THR A 866 9.93 -25.01 7.62
C THR A 866 9.79 -26.05 8.74
N LYS A 867 10.39 -27.23 8.61
CA LYS A 867 10.38 -28.28 9.65
C LYS A 867 10.99 -27.80 10.98
N GLN A 868 11.95 -26.87 10.94
CA GLN A 868 12.76 -26.45 12.08
C GLN A 868 12.26 -25.17 12.79
N TYR A 869 11.56 -24.26 12.08
CA TYR A 869 11.16 -22.95 12.60
C TYR A 869 9.70 -22.55 12.30
N TYR A 870 8.96 -23.28 11.45
CA TYR A 870 7.54 -22.99 11.27
C TYR A 870 6.75 -23.42 12.51
N HIS A 871 5.90 -22.54 13.00
CA HIS A 871 4.95 -22.84 14.05
C HIS A 871 3.57 -22.27 13.69
N PRO A 872 2.52 -23.09 13.56
CA PRO A 872 1.22 -22.66 13.04
C PRO A 872 0.59 -21.51 13.84
N ARG A 873 0.56 -21.61 15.17
CA ARG A 873 0.12 -20.50 16.05
C ARG A 873 1.17 -19.40 16.23
N GLY A 874 2.46 -19.71 16.06
CA GLY A 874 3.60 -18.84 16.47
C GLY A 874 3.60 -18.48 17.98
N PRO A 875 4.28 -17.40 18.37
CA PRO A 875 4.28 -16.86 19.74
C PRO A 875 2.92 -16.33 20.20
N HIS A 876 2.71 -16.30 21.52
CA HIS A 876 1.43 -15.86 22.11
C HIS A 876 1.12 -14.37 21.84
N TRP A 877 2.07 -13.46 21.99
CA TRP A 877 1.85 -12.01 21.77
C TRP A 877 1.30 -11.64 20.37
N GLN A 878 1.48 -12.52 19.37
CA GLN A 878 0.97 -12.35 18.01
C GLN A 878 -0.51 -12.75 17.81
N ALA A 879 -1.14 -13.42 18.77
CA ALA A 879 -2.48 -14.02 18.62
C ALA A 879 -3.52 -13.03 18.07
N ALA A 880 -3.66 -11.87 18.71
CA ALA A 880 -4.60 -10.82 18.31
C ALA A 880 -4.39 -10.30 16.87
N SER A 881 -3.14 -10.26 16.39
CA SER A 881 -2.81 -9.87 15.02
C SER A 881 -3.26 -10.93 14.00
N LYS A 882 -3.10 -12.21 14.35
CA LYS A 882 -3.57 -13.34 13.53
C LYS A 882 -5.10 -13.44 13.52
N GLU A 883 -5.77 -13.09 14.62
CA GLU A 883 -7.23 -13.04 14.71
C GLU A 883 -7.84 -11.89 13.89
N LYS A 884 -7.22 -10.70 13.87
CA LYS A 884 -7.55 -9.63 12.91
C LYS A 884 -7.56 -10.14 11.46
N LYS A 885 -6.64 -11.04 11.09
CA LYS A 885 -6.55 -11.65 9.75
C LYS A 885 -7.54 -12.80 9.48
N LYS A 886 -8.14 -13.43 10.51
CA LYS A 886 -9.15 -14.51 10.38
C LYS A 886 -10.53 -14.04 9.85
N LYS A 887 -10.69 -12.76 9.49
CA LYS A 887 -11.92 -12.22 8.87
C LYS A 887 -12.05 -12.54 7.37
N SER A 888 -11.01 -13.10 6.75
CA SER A 888 -11.04 -13.70 5.41
C SER A 888 -11.44 -15.20 5.51
N PRO A 889 -11.65 -15.97 4.41
CA PRO A 889 -12.31 -17.28 4.50
C PRO A 889 -11.53 -18.28 5.36
N LYS A 890 -12.26 -19.14 6.08
CA LYS A 890 -11.72 -20.05 7.11
C LYS A 890 -10.47 -20.82 6.62
N PRO A 891 -9.42 -20.95 7.45
CA PRO A 891 -8.26 -21.77 7.10
C PRO A 891 -8.69 -23.23 6.85
N ARG A 892 -7.94 -23.94 5.99
CA ARG A 892 -8.26 -25.33 5.59
C ARG A 892 -8.17 -26.34 6.75
N PHE A 893 -7.57 -25.96 7.88
CA PHE A 893 -7.46 -26.75 9.10
C PHE A 893 -7.69 -25.83 10.31
N ASP A 894 -8.29 -26.36 11.38
CA ASP A 894 -8.44 -25.61 12.64
C ASP A 894 -7.28 -25.91 13.60
N THR A 895 -6.55 -24.86 13.95
CA THR A 895 -5.38 -24.89 14.84
C THR A 895 -5.71 -24.42 16.27
N SER A 896 -7.01 -24.33 16.60
CA SER A 896 -7.52 -23.94 17.92
C SER A 896 -6.97 -24.78 19.09
N ASN A 897 -6.70 -26.06 18.85
CA ASN A 897 -6.25 -27.05 19.86
C ASN A 897 -4.72 -27.16 20.00
N GLU A 898 -3.93 -26.52 19.14
CA GLU A 898 -2.46 -26.55 19.25
C GLU A 898 -1.98 -25.61 20.36
N ALA A 899 -0.87 -25.93 21.03
CA ALA A 899 -0.22 -24.98 21.96
C ALA A 899 0.34 -23.76 21.21
N TYR A 900 0.62 -22.66 21.92
CA TYR A 900 1.48 -21.59 21.38
C TYR A 900 2.94 -22.02 21.40
N LEU A 901 3.78 -21.39 20.56
CA LEU A 901 5.23 -21.62 20.56
C LEU A 901 5.79 -21.35 21.97
N GLN A 902 6.65 -22.23 22.46
CA GLN A 902 7.33 -22.09 23.75
C GLN A 902 8.74 -21.52 23.57
N ARG A 903 9.32 -21.00 24.66
CA ARG A 903 10.68 -20.44 24.68
C ARG A 903 11.66 -21.49 25.18
N ASP A 904 12.83 -21.57 24.56
CA ASP A 904 13.89 -22.48 24.99
C ASP A 904 14.71 -21.82 26.10
N HIS A 905 14.28 -22.05 27.34
CA HIS A 905 14.95 -21.54 28.53
C HIS A 905 16.35 -22.15 28.77
N THR A 906 16.81 -23.09 27.93
CA THR A 906 18.19 -23.61 27.98
C THR A 906 19.16 -22.79 27.10
N SER A 907 18.64 -22.01 26.14
CA SER A 907 19.48 -21.16 25.29
C SER A 907 20.02 -19.95 26.09
N PRO A 908 21.35 -19.72 26.10
CA PRO A 908 21.95 -18.58 26.81
C PRO A 908 21.57 -17.21 26.21
N TYR A 909 20.95 -17.19 25.03
CA TYR A 909 20.44 -15.99 24.38
C TYR A 909 18.98 -15.68 24.78
N VAL A 910 18.29 -16.55 25.52
CA VAL A 910 16.89 -16.39 25.95
C VAL A 910 16.85 -15.65 27.29
N LYS A 911 17.11 -14.35 27.24
CA LYS A 911 17.10 -13.46 28.41
C LYS A 911 15.67 -13.25 28.94
N GLY A 912 15.48 -13.48 30.24
CA GLY A 912 14.32 -13.03 31.04
C GLY A 912 12.92 -13.30 30.45
N ILE A 913 11.97 -12.40 30.75
CA ILE A 913 10.64 -12.34 30.10
C ILE A 913 10.79 -11.64 28.75
N PHE A 914 10.17 -12.18 27.69
CA PHE A 914 10.22 -11.58 26.36
C PHE A 914 9.48 -10.23 26.31
N ILE A 915 10.08 -9.23 25.65
CA ILE A 915 9.56 -7.86 25.69
C ILE A 915 8.13 -7.74 25.15
N MET A 916 7.79 -8.43 24.06
CA MET A 916 6.44 -8.33 23.49
C MET A 916 5.37 -9.05 24.30
N ASP A 917 5.73 -10.06 25.11
CA ASP A 917 4.80 -10.67 26.06
C ASP A 917 4.55 -9.71 27.23
N HIS A 918 5.61 -9.08 27.76
CA HIS A 918 5.46 -8.06 28.80
C HIS A 918 4.63 -6.84 28.33
N LEU A 919 4.82 -6.39 27.10
CA LEU A 919 3.97 -5.34 26.51
C LEU A 919 2.52 -5.81 26.29
N ARG A 920 2.30 -7.10 25.97
CA ARG A 920 0.96 -7.70 25.88
C ARG A 920 0.27 -7.75 27.25
N GLU A 921 0.98 -8.09 28.32
CA GLU A 921 0.49 -8.05 29.71
C GLU A 921 0.06 -6.62 30.11
N VAL A 922 0.95 -5.64 29.95
CA VAL A 922 0.69 -4.22 30.27
C VAL A 922 -0.48 -3.67 29.45
N ALA A 923 -0.51 -3.96 28.15
CA ALA A 923 -1.61 -3.54 27.27
C ALA A 923 -2.95 -4.15 27.68
N ASN A 924 -3.00 -5.43 28.03
CA ASN A 924 -4.24 -6.08 28.46
C ASN A 924 -4.74 -5.50 29.80
N ARG A 925 -3.84 -5.30 30.77
CA ARG A 925 -4.16 -4.71 32.08
C ARG A 925 -4.75 -3.30 31.95
N GLU A 926 -4.10 -2.41 31.22
CA GLU A 926 -4.61 -1.05 31.02
C GLU A 926 -5.84 -1.03 30.11
N ARG A 927 -5.99 -1.97 29.16
CA ARG A 927 -7.22 -2.13 28.37
C ARG A 927 -8.42 -2.43 29.27
N GLU A 928 -8.30 -3.41 30.17
CA GLU A 928 -9.39 -3.82 31.06
C GLU A 928 -9.77 -2.68 32.01
N ARG A 929 -8.76 -2.03 32.61
CA ARG A 929 -8.92 -0.83 33.45
C ARG A 929 -9.64 0.30 32.71
N LEU A 930 -9.17 0.66 31.50
CA LEU A 930 -9.70 1.79 30.74
C LEU A 930 -11.07 1.49 30.11
N LEU A 931 -11.42 0.23 29.82
CA LEU A 931 -12.79 -0.11 29.39
C LEU A 931 -13.81 0.06 30.52
N ILE A 932 -13.44 -0.30 31.76
CA ILE A 932 -14.25 0.01 32.96
C ILE A 932 -14.37 1.53 33.17
N GLU A 933 -13.34 2.30 32.80
CA GLU A 933 -13.35 3.76 32.87
C GLU A 933 -14.20 4.38 31.75
N VAL A 934 -14.12 3.86 30.51
CA VAL A 934 -15.01 4.21 29.39
C VAL A 934 -16.48 4.03 29.76
N ASP A 935 -16.85 2.93 30.40
CA ASP A 935 -18.25 2.66 30.75
C ASP A 935 -18.80 3.60 31.84
N LYS A 936 -17.94 4.15 32.69
CA LYS A 936 -18.28 5.23 33.63
C LYS A 936 -18.36 6.58 32.93
N VAL A 937 -17.31 6.95 32.19
CA VAL A 937 -17.16 8.26 31.52
C VAL A 937 -18.23 8.46 30.44
N PHE A 938 -18.59 7.40 29.71
CA PHE A 938 -19.63 7.38 28.68
C PHE A 938 -20.94 6.72 29.15
N ALA A 939 -21.21 6.67 30.47
CA ALA A 939 -22.50 6.21 31.00
C ALA A 939 -23.68 6.91 30.27
N PRO A 940 -24.82 6.24 30.03
CA PRO A 940 -25.94 6.81 29.29
C PRO A 940 -26.42 8.14 29.88
N LEU A 941 -26.74 9.10 29.01
CA LEU A 941 -27.43 10.32 29.42
C LEU A 941 -28.91 10.01 29.67
N LEU A 942 -29.58 10.89 30.42
CA LEU A 942 -31.04 10.94 30.38
C LEU A 942 -31.48 11.22 28.94
N ASN A 943 -32.50 10.49 28.48
CA ASN A 943 -33.15 10.79 27.20
C ASN A 943 -34.03 12.04 27.40
N GLU A 944 -33.44 13.22 27.23
CA GLU A 944 -34.16 14.48 27.08
C GLU A 944 -33.90 15.03 25.66
N PRO A 945 -34.94 15.40 24.89
CA PRO A 945 -34.75 15.96 23.55
C PRO A 945 -34.16 17.36 23.59
N ASP A 946 -33.17 17.63 22.74
CA ASP A 946 -32.56 18.96 22.59
C ASP A 946 -33.63 19.98 22.13
N PRO A 947 -34.00 20.98 22.97
CA PRO A 947 -35.06 21.93 22.63
C PRO A 947 -34.76 22.73 21.36
N ALA A 948 -33.48 22.98 21.06
CA ALA A 948 -33.07 23.68 19.85
C ALA A 948 -33.47 22.92 18.58
N LEU A 949 -33.31 21.59 18.59
CA LEU A 949 -33.60 20.73 17.44
C LEU A 949 -35.11 20.54 17.20
N ILE A 950 -35.93 20.73 18.22
CA ILE A 950 -37.40 20.65 18.14
C ILE A 950 -38.05 22.01 17.82
N ALA A 951 -37.43 23.12 18.23
CA ALA A 951 -37.99 24.46 18.09
C ALA A 951 -38.45 24.85 16.66
N PRO A 952 -37.76 24.48 15.55
CA PRO A 952 -38.23 24.79 14.19
C PRO A 952 -39.57 24.13 13.86
N TRP A 953 -39.76 22.85 14.19
CA TRP A 953 -41.03 22.16 13.96
C TRP A 953 -42.15 22.72 14.82
N GLU A 954 -41.88 23.05 16.09
CA GLU A 954 -42.90 23.72 16.91
C GLU A 954 -43.26 25.11 16.41
N ALA A 955 -42.28 25.87 15.89
CA ALA A 955 -42.55 27.17 15.27
C ALA A 955 -43.47 27.01 14.04
N ALA A 956 -43.25 25.97 13.23
CA ALA A 956 -44.12 25.60 12.12
C ALA A 956 -45.55 25.25 12.59
N VAL A 957 -45.70 24.43 13.63
CA VAL A 957 -47.01 24.07 14.22
C VAL A 957 -47.70 25.29 14.84
N ARG A 958 -46.96 26.24 15.43
CA ARG A 958 -47.50 27.52 15.91
C ARG A 958 -47.96 28.40 14.74
N TRP A 959 -47.19 28.50 13.66
CA TRP A 959 -47.50 29.28 12.45
C TRP A 959 -48.70 28.74 11.66
N ALA A 960 -48.90 27.42 11.62
CA ALA A 960 -50.11 26.81 11.03
C ALA A 960 -51.38 27.20 11.80
N LYS A 961 -51.27 27.35 13.12
CA LYS A 961 -52.38 27.71 14.04
C LYS A 961 -52.59 29.21 14.24
N MET A 962 -51.79 30.08 13.60
CA MET A 962 -52.00 31.54 13.69
C MET A 962 -53.33 31.94 13.02
N PRO A 963 -54.10 32.89 13.59
CA PRO A 963 -55.36 33.32 13.00
C PRO A 963 -55.18 33.88 11.58
N THR A 964 -55.86 33.26 10.61
CA THR A 964 -55.89 33.72 9.21
C THR A 964 -57.30 34.16 8.82
N ASN A 965 -57.41 35.28 8.09
CA ASN A 965 -58.69 35.76 7.55
C ASN A 965 -59.32 34.78 6.53
N ASN A 966 -58.53 33.86 5.96
CA ASN A 966 -59.01 32.76 5.14
C ASN A 966 -58.87 31.42 5.91
N LYS A 967 -59.97 30.68 6.08
CA LYS A 967 -60.03 29.33 6.69
C LYS A 967 -59.40 28.23 5.82
N GLU A 968 -59.25 28.45 4.53
CA GLU A 968 -58.65 27.49 3.60
C GLU A 968 -57.12 27.48 3.72
N SER A 969 -56.49 28.65 3.93
CA SER A 969 -55.04 28.73 4.18
C SER A 969 -54.63 27.95 5.43
N ALA A 970 -55.36 28.07 6.54
CA ALA A 970 -55.09 27.27 7.75
C ALA A 970 -55.11 25.75 7.45
N LYS A 971 -56.12 25.27 6.71
CA LYS A 971 -56.20 23.87 6.26
C LYS A 971 -55.05 23.48 5.33
N SER A 972 -54.58 24.39 4.47
CA SER A 972 -53.47 24.15 3.56
C SER A 972 -52.15 23.99 4.31
N LYS A 973 -51.87 24.86 5.29
CA LYS A 973 -50.72 24.74 6.20
C LYS A 973 -50.73 23.43 6.99
N ASP A 974 -51.85 23.06 7.59
CA ASP A 974 -51.98 21.77 8.31
C ASP A 974 -51.76 20.57 7.37
N LYS A 975 -52.26 20.64 6.12
CA LYS A 975 -52.03 19.62 5.08
C LYS A 975 -50.55 19.54 4.68
N ALA A 976 -49.84 20.67 4.59
CA ALA A 976 -48.41 20.71 4.29
C ALA A 976 -47.57 20.08 5.41
N LEU A 977 -47.84 20.43 6.68
CA LEU A 977 -47.19 19.79 7.83
C LEU A 977 -47.51 18.29 7.90
N CYS A 978 -48.75 17.89 7.60
CA CYS A 978 -49.14 16.48 7.54
C CYS A 978 -48.37 15.71 6.45
N ARG A 979 -48.16 16.29 5.27
CA ARG A 979 -47.33 15.72 4.19
C ARG A 979 -45.88 15.49 4.63
N ILE A 980 -45.24 16.49 5.25
CA ILE A 980 -43.89 16.35 5.81
C ILE A 980 -43.86 15.23 6.87
N ALA A 981 -44.83 15.22 7.77
CA ALA A 981 -44.86 14.25 8.87
C ALA A 981 -45.01 12.81 8.38
N LEU A 982 -45.95 12.54 7.47
CA LEU A 982 -46.18 11.19 6.93
C LEU A 982 -44.95 10.64 6.19
N HIS A 983 -44.25 11.48 5.42
CA HIS A 983 -43.01 11.11 4.75
C HIS A 983 -41.89 10.75 5.72
N VAL A 984 -41.63 11.60 6.71
CA VAL A 984 -40.61 11.35 7.75
C VAL A 984 -40.90 10.05 8.50
N GLN A 985 -42.17 9.75 8.82
CA GLN A 985 -42.57 8.50 9.44
C GLN A 985 -42.33 7.28 8.54
N ALA A 986 -42.57 7.40 7.22
CA ALA A 986 -42.26 6.33 6.26
C ALA A 986 -40.74 6.08 6.18
N MET A 987 -39.93 7.14 6.17
CA MET A 987 -38.46 7.02 6.14
C MET A 987 -37.89 6.46 7.45
N TYR A 988 -38.48 6.78 8.62
CA TYR A 988 -38.13 6.13 9.89
C TYR A 988 -38.38 4.62 9.86
N ARG A 989 -39.54 4.19 9.32
CA ARG A 989 -39.86 2.76 9.13
C ARG A 989 -38.88 2.08 8.16
N ARG A 990 -38.50 2.75 7.07
CA ARG A 990 -37.46 2.29 6.13
C ARG A 990 -36.11 2.13 6.84
N ASN A 991 -35.72 3.07 7.70
CA ASN A 991 -34.51 2.99 8.52
C ASN A 991 -34.55 1.81 9.51
N LYS A 992 -35.59 1.69 10.37
CA LYS A 992 -35.72 0.49 11.25
C LYS A 992 -35.73 -0.80 10.42
N GLY A 993 -36.30 -0.81 9.20
CA GLY A 993 -36.26 -1.95 8.27
C GLY A 993 -34.86 -2.37 7.79
N ILE A 994 -33.95 -1.42 7.52
CA ILE A 994 -32.54 -1.71 7.17
C ILE A 994 -31.84 -2.39 8.35
N PHE A 995 -31.94 -1.82 9.55
CA PHE A 995 -31.25 -2.34 10.75
C PHE A 995 -31.92 -3.58 11.37
N ALA A 996 -33.21 -3.84 11.13
CA ALA A 996 -33.93 -5.02 11.63
C ALA A 996 -33.75 -6.28 10.77
N ARG A 997 -33.40 -6.15 9.49
CA ARG A 997 -33.04 -7.31 8.63
C ARG A 997 -31.80 -8.04 9.13
N THR A 998 -31.03 -7.41 10.01
CA THR A 998 -29.71 -7.88 10.46
C THR A 998 -29.68 -8.37 11.92
N THR A 999 -30.78 -8.26 12.67
CA THR A 999 -30.87 -8.68 14.09
C THR A 999 -31.60 -10.00 14.31
N ARG A 1000 -32.29 -10.57 13.31
CA ARG A 1000 -32.96 -11.88 13.42
C ARG A 1000 -31.97 -13.06 13.47
N ARG A 1001 -31.43 -13.32 14.67
CA ARG A 1001 -30.94 -14.65 15.07
C ARG A 1001 -32.09 -15.42 15.70
N GLU A 1002 -32.64 -16.40 15.00
CA GLU A 1002 -33.38 -17.49 15.65
C GLU A 1002 -32.39 -18.59 16.08
N PRO A 1003 -32.57 -19.22 17.25
CA PRO A 1003 -31.72 -20.32 17.70
C PRO A 1003 -32.09 -21.61 16.95
N SER A 1004 -31.47 -21.83 15.80
CA SER A 1004 -31.74 -22.97 14.92
C SER A 1004 -31.27 -24.30 15.51
N ASN A 1005 -32.13 -24.97 16.27
CA ASN A 1005 -32.20 -26.43 16.21
C ASN A 1005 -32.71 -26.87 14.82
N ALA A 1006 -32.42 -28.11 14.42
CA ALA A 1006 -32.77 -28.72 13.13
C ALA A 1006 -32.05 -28.13 11.88
N MET A 1007 -30.80 -28.56 11.69
CA MET A 1007 -30.38 -29.37 10.53
C MET A 1007 -31.17 -29.23 9.20
N ASP A 1008 -31.10 -28.08 8.53
CA ASP A 1008 -31.23 -28.00 7.07
C ASP A 1008 -30.30 -26.90 6.51
N SER A 1009 -29.78 -27.07 5.29
CA SER A 1009 -28.53 -26.43 4.82
C SER A 1009 -28.61 -25.80 3.42
N SER A 1010 -29.48 -24.79 3.25
CA SER A 1010 -29.61 -24.05 1.98
C SER A 1010 -29.60 -22.52 2.14
N ASN A 1011 -30.36 -21.95 3.09
CA ASN A 1011 -30.48 -20.50 3.27
C ASN A 1011 -29.31 -19.90 4.07
N LYS A 1012 -28.32 -19.36 3.37
CA LYS A 1012 -27.27 -18.51 3.96
C LYS A 1012 -27.82 -17.12 4.29
N SER A 1013 -27.97 -16.81 5.57
CA SER A 1013 -28.23 -15.44 6.04
C SER A 1013 -27.05 -14.50 5.71
N GLY A 1014 -27.37 -13.24 5.42
CA GLY A 1014 -26.37 -12.19 5.17
C GLY A 1014 -25.66 -11.75 6.46
N PRO A 1015 -24.50 -11.07 6.34
CA PRO A 1015 -23.82 -10.46 7.48
C PRO A 1015 -24.65 -9.31 8.07
N GLU A 1016 -24.38 -8.98 9.34
CA GLU A 1016 -24.96 -7.80 9.99
C GLU A 1016 -24.59 -6.51 9.22
N PHE A 1017 -25.43 -5.46 9.27
CA PHE A 1017 -25.17 -4.21 8.55
C PHE A 1017 -23.78 -3.64 8.91
N THR A 1018 -23.40 -3.69 10.20
CA THR A 1018 -22.09 -3.23 10.71
C THR A 1018 -20.90 -4.05 10.19
N HIS A 1019 -21.14 -5.20 9.57
CA HIS A 1019 -20.14 -6.11 8.98
C HIS A 1019 -20.14 -6.08 7.44
N LEU A 1020 -21.02 -5.30 6.82
CA LEU A 1020 -20.94 -4.98 5.40
C LEU A 1020 -19.70 -4.10 5.10
N ALA A 1021 -19.17 -4.23 3.88
CA ALA A 1021 -18.12 -3.37 3.36
C ALA A 1021 -18.55 -1.89 3.41
N ILE A 1022 -17.59 -0.97 3.59
CA ILE A 1022 -17.91 0.43 3.90
C ILE A 1022 -18.70 1.10 2.79
N GLU A 1023 -18.36 0.77 1.54
CA GLU A 1023 -18.99 1.26 0.32
C GLU A 1023 -20.47 0.84 0.28
N VAL A 1024 -20.77 -0.42 0.63
CA VAL A 1024 -22.15 -0.94 0.68
C VAL A 1024 -22.96 -0.28 1.80
N ARG A 1025 -22.32 0.01 2.95
CA ARG A 1025 -22.97 0.77 4.04
C ARG A 1025 -23.24 2.22 3.64
N GLN A 1026 -22.34 2.86 2.91
CA GLN A 1026 -22.53 4.20 2.35
C GLN A 1026 -23.66 4.21 1.31
N ASP A 1027 -23.69 3.23 0.40
CA ASP A 1027 -24.71 3.10 -0.65
C ASP A 1027 -26.13 2.99 -0.04
N GLU A 1028 -26.33 2.13 0.97
CA GLU A 1028 -27.64 2.00 1.64
C GLU A 1028 -28.05 3.26 2.42
N LEU A 1029 -27.10 3.96 3.07
CA LEU A 1029 -27.38 5.20 3.80
C LEU A 1029 -27.67 6.38 2.86
N ARG A 1030 -26.95 6.49 1.74
CA ARG A 1030 -27.20 7.50 0.69
C ARG A 1030 -28.51 7.25 -0.03
N ALA A 1031 -28.89 5.98 -0.26
CA ALA A 1031 -30.22 5.65 -0.78
C ALA A 1031 -31.36 6.01 0.20
N LEU A 1032 -31.09 6.02 1.51
CA LEU A 1032 -32.02 6.48 2.53
C LEU A 1032 -32.10 8.02 2.61
N SER A 1033 -30.96 8.74 2.62
CA SER A 1033 -30.96 10.20 2.66
C SER A 1033 -31.50 10.82 1.37
N LYS A 1034 -31.19 10.25 0.20
CA LYS A 1034 -31.79 10.59 -1.10
C LYS A 1034 -33.31 10.48 -1.09
N ALA A 1035 -33.84 9.38 -0.54
CA ALA A 1035 -35.30 9.19 -0.40
C ALA A 1035 -35.91 10.11 0.67
N PHE A 1036 -35.16 10.48 1.71
CA PHE A 1036 -35.61 11.45 2.71
C PHE A 1036 -35.73 12.87 2.14
N ALA A 1037 -34.77 13.30 1.33
CA ALA A 1037 -34.75 14.63 0.73
C ALA A 1037 -35.73 14.82 -0.44
N SER A 1038 -36.13 13.75 -1.14
CA SER A 1038 -36.91 13.84 -2.39
C SER A 1038 -38.38 14.25 -2.23
N GLU A 1039 -38.97 14.09 -1.04
CA GLU A 1039 -40.40 14.33 -0.80
C GLU A 1039 -40.67 15.05 0.55
N PRO A 1040 -41.81 15.74 0.71
CA PRO A 1040 -42.57 16.35 -0.39
C PRO A 1040 -41.68 17.34 -1.17
N LEU A 1041 -42.02 17.63 -2.43
CA LEU A 1041 -41.41 18.72 -3.19
C LEU A 1041 -41.96 20.07 -2.68
N LEU A 1042 -41.26 21.18 -2.90
CA LEU A 1042 -41.76 22.51 -2.51
C LEU A 1042 -43.13 22.83 -3.16
N GLU A 1043 -43.33 22.37 -4.40
CA GLU A 1043 -44.59 22.43 -5.15
C GLU A 1043 -45.77 21.69 -4.47
N ASP A 1044 -45.48 20.66 -3.66
CA ASP A 1044 -46.48 19.93 -2.87
C ASP A 1044 -46.87 20.66 -1.56
N VAL A 1045 -46.14 21.71 -1.18
CA VAL A 1045 -46.31 22.44 0.09
C VAL A 1045 -46.24 23.97 -0.11
N PRO A 1046 -47.10 24.56 -0.97
CA PRO A 1046 -46.97 25.96 -1.44
C PRO A 1046 -47.14 27.04 -0.35
N ASP A 1047 -47.61 26.68 0.86
CA ASP A 1047 -47.59 27.59 2.01
C ASP A 1047 -46.17 27.79 2.61
N ILE A 1048 -45.19 26.97 2.23
CA ILE A 1048 -43.80 27.03 2.70
C ILE A 1048 -42.97 27.91 1.76
N PRO A 1049 -42.25 28.93 2.25
CA PRO A 1049 -41.66 29.97 1.40
C PRO A 1049 -40.47 29.51 0.57
N ASP A 1050 -39.70 28.52 1.05
CA ASP A 1050 -38.43 28.13 0.46
C ASP A 1050 -38.01 26.70 0.87
N GLN A 1051 -37.05 26.15 0.11
CA GLN A 1051 -36.53 24.80 0.30
C GLN A 1051 -35.73 24.63 1.61
N GLU A 1052 -35.00 25.67 2.06
CA GLU A 1052 -34.22 25.61 3.32
C GLU A 1052 -35.16 25.47 4.53
N THR A 1053 -36.29 26.18 4.51
CA THR A 1053 -37.35 26.10 5.52
C THR A 1053 -38.03 24.73 5.51
N LEU A 1054 -38.32 24.16 4.33
CA LEU A 1054 -38.83 22.79 4.20
C LEU A 1054 -37.85 21.75 4.76
N ASP A 1055 -36.58 21.80 4.37
CA ASP A 1055 -35.56 20.84 4.80
C ASP A 1055 -35.31 20.94 6.32
N ARG A 1056 -35.25 22.16 6.86
CA ARG A 1056 -35.11 22.42 8.31
C ARG A 1056 -36.31 21.91 9.11
N TRP A 1057 -37.54 22.04 8.60
CA TRP A 1057 -38.73 21.48 9.23
C TRP A 1057 -38.76 19.95 9.13
N ARG A 1058 -38.39 19.36 7.99
CA ARG A 1058 -38.28 17.90 7.80
C ARG A 1058 -37.24 17.30 8.76
N ALA A 1059 -36.08 17.94 8.91
CA ALA A 1059 -35.01 17.54 9.84
C ALA A 1059 -35.44 17.65 11.31
N SER A 1060 -36.03 18.79 11.70
CA SER A 1060 -36.53 19.03 13.06
C SER A 1060 -37.62 18.02 13.46
N TYR A 1061 -38.56 17.71 12.54
CA TYR A 1061 -39.55 16.67 12.81
C TYR A 1061 -38.95 15.25 12.83
N ALA A 1062 -37.95 14.95 12.01
CA ALA A 1062 -37.25 13.65 12.07
C ALA A 1062 -36.60 13.42 13.43
N TYR A 1063 -35.94 14.44 14.01
CA TYR A 1063 -35.39 14.37 15.36
C TYR A 1063 -36.48 14.22 16.43
N LYS A 1064 -37.56 15.03 16.34
CA LYS A 1064 -38.70 14.96 17.27
C LYS A 1064 -39.39 13.59 17.25
N TYR A 1065 -39.64 13.04 16.06
CA TYR A 1065 -40.34 11.77 15.89
C TYR A 1065 -39.47 10.58 16.33
N ASP A 1066 -38.16 10.61 16.07
CA ASP A 1066 -37.21 9.60 16.57
C ASP A 1066 -37.25 9.54 18.10
N ALA A 1067 -37.19 10.69 18.78
CA ALA A 1067 -37.36 10.78 20.23
C ALA A 1067 -38.68 10.12 20.68
N GLU A 1068 -39.82 10.57 20.11
CA GLU A 1068 -41.15 10.11 20.45
C GLU A 1068 -41.41 8.60 20.25
N GLN A 1069 -40.65 7.92 19.37
CA GLN A 1069 -40.79 6.47 19.20
C GLN A 1069 -39.92 5.71 20.21
N ASN A 1070 -38.66 6.10 20.40
CA ASN A 1070 -37.77 5.38 21.33
C ASN A 1070 -38.27 5.45 22.79
N PHE A 1071 -38.92 6.55 23.20
CA PHE A 1071 -39.62 6.62 24.50
C PHE A 1071 -40.77 5.61 24.66
N LYS A 1072 -41.42 5.19 23.56
CA LYS A 1072 -42.58 4.27 23.60
C LYS A 1072 -42.15 2.81 23.53
N ASP A 1073 -41.11 2.52 22.75
CA ASP A 1073 -40.57 1.17 22.60
C ASP A 1073 -39.82 0.68 23.87
N GLY A 1074 -39.55 1.57 24.83
CA GLY A 1074 -38.80 1.28 26.06
C GLY A 1074 -37.29 1.10 25.85
N GLU A 1075 -36.80 1.36 24.63
CA GLU A 1075 -35.40 1.21 24.25
C GLU A 1075 -34.55 2.33 24.87
N GLN A 1076 -33.51 1.98 25.64
CA GLN A 1076 -32.58 2.96 26.23
C GLN A 1076 -31.62 3.54 25.18
N GLY A 1077 -32.14 4.38 24.27
CA GLY A 1077 -31.30 5.08 23.31
C GLY A 1077 -32.06 5.96 22.32
N TRP A 1078 -31.28 6.68 21.51
CA TRP A 1078 -31.73 7.38 20.31
C TRP A 1078 -31.38 6.54 19.09
N SER A 1079 -32.22 6.60 18.04
CA SER A 1079 -31.86 5.95 16.78
C SER A 1079 -30.94 6.88 15.97
N ARG A 1080 -30.19 6.28 15.03
CA ARG A 1080 -29.34 7.07 14.12
C ARG A 1080 -30.12 7.70 12.96
N PHE A 1081 -31.42 7.44 12.81
CA PHE A 1081 -32.23 7.91 11.68
C PHE A 1081 -32.07 9.40 11.36
N PRO A 1082 -32.38 10.36 12.27
CA PRO A 1082 -32.33 11.79 11.92
C PRO A 1082 -30.92 12.25 11.55
N TRP A 1083 -29.90 11.67 12.20
CA TRP A 1083 -28.49 11.94 11.95
C TRP A 1083 -27.98 11.33 10.64
N ASN A 1084 -28.50 10.17 10.23
CA ASN A 1084 -28.19 9.52 8.95
C ASN A 1084 -28.77 10.27 7.75
N VAL A 1085 -29.88 11.01 7.91
CA VAL A 1085 -30.60 11.65 6.81
C VAL A 1085 -30.50 13.17 6.77
N ALA A 1086 -30.17 13.83 7.89
CA ALA A 1086 -30.22 15.29 8.02
C ALA A 1086 -29.19 15.90 8.98
N LEU A 1087 -28.00 15.31 9.15
CA LEU A 1087 -26.95 15.83 10.05
C LEU A 1087 -26.68 17.33 9.83
N ARG A 1088 -26.55 17.79 8.57
CA ARG A 1088 -26.26 19.19 8.22
C ARG A 1088 -27.30 20.15 8.80
N GLU A 1089 -28.59 19.86 8.61
CA GLU A 1089 -29.66 20.73 9.10
C GLU A 1089 -29.75 20.70 10.62
N LEU A 1090 -29.57 19.54 11.26
CA LEU A 1090 -29.53 19.45 12.73
C LEU A 1090 -28.35 20.26 13.30
N CYS A 1091 -27.19 20.22 12.64
CA CYS A 1091 -26.02 21.04 12.97
C CYS A 1091 -26.29 22.54 12.77
N ALA A 1092 -26.90 22.92 11.64
CA ALA A 1092 -27.26 24.30 11.36
C ALA A 1092 -28.30 24.86 12.35
N ILE A 1093 -29.27 24.05 12.78
CA ILE A 1093 -30.25 24.40 13.81
C ILE A 1093 -29.54 24.60 15.17
N LYS A 1094 -28.63 23.69 15.56
CA LYS A 1094 -27.88 23.81 16.82
C LYS A 1094 -26.99 25.06 16.83
N ALA A 1095 -26.21 25.30 15.78
CA ALA A 1095 -25.37 26.49 15.66
C ALA A 1095 -26.20 27.79 15.77
N ARG A 1096 -27.35 27.88 15.08
CA ARG A 1096 -28.28 29.02 15.16
C ARG A 1096 -28.83 29.25 16.57
N SER A 1097 -28.98 28.21 17.39
CA SER A 1097 -29.49 28.33 18.76
C SER A 1097 -28.48 28.82 19.79
N ILE A 1098 -27.18 28.66 19.53
CA ILE A 1098 -26.10 29.00 20.47
C ILE A 1098 -25.72 30.48 20.36
N GLY A 1099 -25.81 31.09 19.17
CA GLY A 1099 -25.53 32.50 18.98
C GLY A 1099 -25.12 32.85 17.53
N PRO A 1100 -24.33 33.93 17.35
CA PRO A 1100 -23.77 34.30 16.05
C PRO A 1100 -22.86 33.20 15.49
N TYR A 1101 -23.13 32.78 14.26
CA TYR A 1101 -22.40 31.73 13.54
C TYR A 1101 -21.96 32.24 12.16
N LYS A 1102 -21.06 31.51 11.49
CA LYS A 1102 -20.63 31.81 10.11
C LYS A 1102 -20.90 30.60 9.22
N VAL A 1103 -21.52 30.84 8.06
CA VAL A 1103 -21.63 29.84 6.99
C VAL A 1103 -20.34 29.87 6.16
N VAL A 1104 -19.84 28.70 5.78
CA VAL A 1104 -18.60 28.50 5.01
C VAL A 1104 -18.86 27.46 3.93
N SER A 1105 -18.30 27.61 2.73
CA SER A 1105 -18.40 26.59 1.69
C SER A 1105 -17.62 25.33 2.07
N ASN A 1106 -18.12 24.15 1.67
CA ASN A 1106 -17.51 22.87 2.06
C ASN A 1106 -16.02 22.79 1.68
N SER A 1107 -15.68 23.19 0.44
CA SER A 1107 -14.31 23.24 -0.09
C SER A 1107 -13.35 24.18 0.65
N PHE A 1108 -13.86 25.13 1.44
CA PHE A 1108 -13.04 26.00 2.30
C PHE A 1108 -12.97 25.46 3.72
N TYR A 1109 -14.10 24.97 4.27
CA TYR A 1109 -14.16 24.32 5.58
C TYR A 1109 -13.31 23.03 5.64
N GLU A 1110 -13.27 22.22 4.58
CA GLU A 1110 -12.47 20.97 4.54
C GLU A 1110 -10.97 21.21 4.73
N ARG A 1111 -10.50 22.42 4.41
CA ARG A 1111 -9.12 22.86 4.51
C ARG A 1111 -8.79 23.56 5.84
N PHE A 1112 -9.78 23.80 6.70
CA PHE A 1112 -9.57 24.39 8.02
C PHE A 1112 -8.84 23.42 8.97
N LYS A 1113 -7.93 23.98 9.78
CA LYS A 1113 -7.30 23.28 10.90
C LYS A 1113 -7.30 24.20 12.12
N LEU A 1114 -7.82 23.70 13.25
CA LEU A 1114 -7.56 24.30 14.55
C LEU A 1114 -6.11 24.04 14.95
N VAL A 1115 -5.45 25.07 15.48
CA VAL A 1115 -4.06 25.04 15.94
C VAL A 1115 -4.03 25.73 17.29
N ASN A 1116 -3.40 25.11 18.30
CA ASN A 1116 -3.14 25.77 19.57
C ASN A 1116 -2.24 27.00 19.36
N ARG A 1117 -2.55 28.08 20.07
CA ARG A 1117 -1.74 29.31 20.11
C ARG A 1117 -0.61 29.19 21.11
#